data_AF-A0A661PL25-F1
#
_entry.id   AF-A0A661PL25-F1
#
_cell.length_a   1.000
_cell.length_b   1.000
_cell.length_c   1.000
_cell.angle_alpha   90.00
_cell.angle_beta   90.00
_cell.angle_gamma   90.00
#
_symmetry.space_group_name_H-M   'P 1'
#
loop_
_entity.id
_entity.type
_entity.pdbx_description
1 polymer ?
#
loop_
_entity_poly.entity_id
_entity_poly.type
_entity_poly.pdbx_seq_one_letter_code
_entity_poly.pdbx_strand_id
1 'polypeptide(L)'
;MDTATNVVGKEGTKTGKLVGVNDFYGAATSNEALCAKCHAGFGLPEHDFSVGKIDCLICHAPNYKKTATGPDPSIDVLAAVQSMVKSPTREMCLRCHATAGGGDNNKRGDLELAMGASSVSRDLDVHLSAEMKCQDCHTFEDHHVSGRGMDLRVDDTTTVVSCDDARCHGLVPHQDGSMAYTYNKHTDRLYCTACHITSYGKVTSAEVSRDWEHRQLVGGEHKPTIVREANLEPIHVWWNRKSEIMDLADPAVLDDGVVVMAKPVGELNDPASKIYAARLHLGRQPWNSTSTHILPFNITTIGTTDDMTQAILDATGETYNPVEYVNARRYMGLFHGVSPKEDALTCSDCHEDHKLNFEALGYDVTKDASGDLISATKPGSTVNLATLSGKDCVSCHDLDGIVPERLRIDVQAMNMSDAIHYDLNRGAEDELDPNNARCWACHGEGDGSEAAQPSGHPENYDNPRNCSGGDCHSINQSIFNEPMVYEHFMYADKLDNEGNVLPTANISTGVSCDRCHINSIMENRDPDYIRTSDISLVSHYGSTHDLMAYPDFIMTDCVYCHEGHYKEDWGEGISGDWGDEIAEEWGDAIDPMDQEADMIEDEGDEYSRTMSAGDQWALRNGYIFKVTAVDLEGDNAHIQLSRYGELLEDQIVYLNSPYDYEREVTDDGKTFNQTDVLLNLTGIMRYEGGVVAIFEGQTIKRIHKETGNSACYACHAEGYGKNSRYTLVDRLGDMTYYTTMLVDFDYYGDNISKTLATGEEWDLGDGFTLTAKQIDVDGDLARLELARDGVAVEDDVDVVHTGEMIYYEDDFRAIDDPHTFHDLRIFRANVSGIFRSEDDDLMVLRDVRLISPDISAVDAEDIEGDNGFRLDGYNLSWIRVGEDFGGREPFTLHEAPLHNGRAANFADCVHCHDLDSGMDIKRVDAITSRLGAHAGLNCNASSETVLSDPIDKACWACHGIGTEPDVH
;
A
#
# COMPACT_ATOMS: atom_id res chain seq x y z
N MET A 1 -44.52 -10.37 37.01
CA MET A 1 -43.91 -11.37 36.10
C MET A 1 -44.29 -10.96 34.71
N ASP A 2 -43.37 -11.10 33.78
CA ASP A 2 -43.57 -10.72 32.39
C ASP A 2 -43.04 -11.83 31.48
N THR A 3 -43.23 -11.69 30.19
CA THR A 3 -43.07 -12.75 29.21
C THR A 3 -41.63 -12.81 28.73
N ALA A 4 -41.00 -13.99 28.80
CA ALA A 4 -39.68 -14.18 28.23
C ALA A 4 -39.72 -14.04 26.69
N THR A 5 -38.74 -13.34 26.14
CA THR A 5 -38.64 -13.03 24.69
C THR A 5 -37.46 -13.74 24.02
N ASN A 6 -36.32 -13.84 24.72
CA ASN A 6 -35.05 -14.35 24.19
C ASN A 6 -34.38 -15.32 25.18
N VAL A 7 -35.20 -16.12 25.89
CA VAL A 7 -34.73 -17.16 26.81
C VAL A 7 -35.12 -18.51 26.22
N VAL A 8 -34.11 -19.27 25.80
CA VAL A 8 -34.32 -20.52 25.04
C VAL A 8 -35.18 -21.50 25.82
N GLY A 9 -36.26 -21.96 25.18
CA GLY A 9 -37.20 -22.93 25.75
C GLY A 9 -38.24 -22.30 26.68
N LYS A 10 -38.22 -20.97 26.84
CA LYS A 10 -39.13 -20.22 27.73
C LYS A 10 -39.77 -19.02 27.04
N GLU A 11 -39.54 -18.81 25.76
CA GLU A 11 -40.20 -17.75 25.01
C GLU A 11 -41.73 -17.85 25.15
N GLY A 12 -42.39 -16.74 25.45
CA GLY A 12 -43.83 -16.73 25.69
C GLY A 12 -44.25 -17.16 27.11
N THR A 13 -43.34 -17.62 27.97
CA THR A 13 -43.66 -18.00 29.36
C THR A 13 -43.49 -16.84 30.33
N LYS A 14 -44.32 -16.80 31.38
CA LYS A 14 -44.19 -15.80 32.45
C LYS A 14 -42.98 -16.12 33.32
N THR A 15 -42.04 -15.21 33.37
CA THR A 15 -40.83 -15.32 34.18
C THR A 15 -40.43 -13.97 34.80
N GLY A 16 -39.21 -13.87 35.31
CA GLY A 16 -38.63 -12.67 35.94
C GLY A 16 -38.02 -12.99 37.30
N LYS A 17 -37.64 -11.94 38.04
CA LYS A 17 -36.92 -12.09 39.32
C LYS A 17 -37.68 -12.89 40.39
N LEU A 18 -39.02 -12.92 40.35
CA LEU A 18 -39.85 -13.62 41.34
C LEU A 18 -39.77 -15.15 41.24
N VAL A 19 -39.62 -15.69 40.03
CA VAL A 19 -39.50 -17.15 39.81
C VAL A 19 -38.06 -17.57 39.53
N GLY A 20 -37.17 -16.60 39.31
CA GLY A 20 -35.78 -16.84 39.01
C GLY A 20 -34.96 -17.27 40.21
N VAL A 21 -33.88 -17.99 39.92
CA VAL A 21 -32.84 -18.38 40.87
C VAL A 21 -31.48 -17.82 40.44
N ASN A 22 -30.60 -17.58 41.40
CA ASN A 22 -29.22 -17.17 41.18
C ASN A 22 -28.29 -17.73 42.26
N ASP A 23 -27.01 -17.54 42.01
CA ASP A 23 -25.85 -17.96 42.80
C ASP A 23 -25.40 -16.95 43.88
N PHE A 24 -26.19 -15.90 44.12
CA PHE A 24 -25.94 -14.91 45.18
C PHE A 24 -26.80 -15.18 46.41
N TYR A 25 -28.10 -14.96 46.30
CA TYR A 25 -29.07 -15.08 47.39
C TYR A 25 -30.09 -16.20 47.14
N GLY A 26 -29.81 -17.08 46.17
CA GLY A 26 -30.72 -18.15 45.79
C GLY A 26 -31.95 -17.59 45.09
N ALA A 27 -33.08 -17.57 45.81
CA ALA A 27 -34.38 -17.14 45.31
C ALA A 27 -35.00 -16.03 46.16
N ALA A 28 -35.93 -15.28 45.55
CA ALA A 28 -36.71 -14.28 46.27
C ALA A 28 -37.66 -14.91 47.30
N THR A 29 -38.13 -16.14 47.05
CA THR A 29 -38.99 -16.92 47.95
C THR A 29 -38.41 -16.96 49.36
N SER A 30 -39.21 -16.59 50.36
CA SER A 30 -38.86 -16.46 51.79
C SER A 30 -37.88 -15.33 52.15
N ASN A 31 -37.37 -14.60 51.15
CA ASN A 31 -36.40 -13.51 51.28
C ASN A 31 -36.92 -12.18 50.72
N GLU A 32 -38.23 -12.07 50.51
CA GLU A 32 -38.86 -10.98 49.78
C GLU A 32 -38.58 -9.63 50.46
N ALA A 33 -38.54 -9.58 51.79
CA ALA A 33 -38.24 -8.36 52.54
C ALA A 33 -36.82 -7.84 52.25
N LEU A 34 -35.84 -8.73 52.11
CA LEU A 34 -34.47 -8.34 51.75
C LEU A 34 -34.43 -7.82 50.30
N CYS A 35 -35.12 -8.51 49.39
CA CYS A 35 -35.16 -8.18 47.96
C CYS A 35 -35.95 -6.89 47.65
N ALA A 36 -36.99 -6.61 48.42
CA ALA A 36 -37.93 -5.51 48.19
C ALA A 36 -37.32 -4.12 48.42
N LYS A 37 -36.15 -4.02 49.07
CA LYS A 37 -35.39 -2.76 49.17
C LYS A 37 -35.04 -2.16 47.81
N CYS A 38 -34.95 -3.00 46.77
CA CYS A 38 -34.69 -2.57 45.40
C CYS A 38 -35.93 -2.65 44.49
N HIS A 39 -37.10 -3.00 45.02
CA HIS A 39 -38.34 -3.08 44.25
C HIS A 39 -38.98 -1.69 44.15
N ALA A 40 -39.47 -1.31 42.97
CA ALA A 40 -40.13 -0.02 42.73
C ALA A 40 -41.60 0.02 43.24
N GLY A 41 -41.86 -0.63 44.37
CA GLY A 41 -43.16 -0.62 45.04
C GLY A 41 -43.05 -0.81 46.56
N PHE A 42 -44.14 -0.52 47.28
CA PHE A 42 -44.22 -0.61 48.73
C PHE A 42 -44.78 -1.96 49.19
N GLY A 43 -44.01 -2.68 50.00
CA GLY A 43 -44.41 -3.96 50.57
C GLY A 43 -43.89 -5.17 49.81
N LEU A 44 -44.28 -6.35 50.31
CA LEU A 44 -44.02 -7.62 49.65
C LEU A 44 -44.71 -7.65 48.28
N PRO A 45 -44.22 -8.43 47.31
CA PRO A 45 -44.85 -8.60 46.00
C PRO A 45 -46.15 -9.43 46.13
N GLU A 46 -47.10 -8.96 46.92
CA GLU A 46 -48.50 -9.25 46.68
C GLU A 46 -48.81 -8.66 45.31
N HIS A 47 -49.41 -9.41 44.40
CA HIS A 47 -49.71 -8.99 43.02
C HIS A 47 -50.72 -7.81 42.93
N ASP A 48 -50.73 -6.91 43.92
CA ASP A 48 -51.45 -5.66 44.02
C ASP A 48 -50.66 -4.54 43.34
N PHE A 49 -50.98 -4.31 42.06
CA PHE A 49 -50.44 -3.22 41.26
C PHE A 49 -51.29 -1.93 41.37
N SER A 50 -51.99 -1.72 42.49
CA SER A 50 -52.70 -0.47 42.71
C SER A 50 -51.73 0.71 42.74
N VAL A 51 -52.13 1.84 42.18
CA VAL A 51 -51.30 3.05 42.04
C VAL A 51 -50.68 3.49 43.38
N GLY A 52 -51.39 3.29 44.50
CA GLY A 52 -50.91 3.63 45.84
C GLY A 52 -49.76 2.75 46.36
N LYS A 53 -49.41 1.66 45.67
CA LYS A 53 -48.30 0.76 46.01
C LYS A 53 -47.06 0.99 45.16
N ILE A 54 -47.12 1.85 44.15
CA ILE A 54 -45.97 2.20 43.30
C ILE A 54 -45.07 3.19 44.06
N ASP A 55 -43.77 2.92 44.09
CA ASP A 55 -42.79 3.80 44.72
C ASP A 55 -42.22 4.78 43.68
N CYS A 56 -42.88 5.92 43.49
CA CYS A 56 -42.40 6.95 42.57
C CYS A 56 -41.08 7.59 43.04
N LEU A 57 -40.82 7.58 44.35
CA LEU A 57 -39.72 8.33 44.95
C LEU A 57 -38.37 7.64 44.75
N ILE A 58 -38.35 6.32 44.59
CA ILE A 58 -37.08 5.59 44.42
C ILE A 58 -36.29 6.05 43.19
N CYS A 59 -36.98 6.39 42.10
CA CYS A 59 -36.36 6.90 40.88
C CYS A 59 -36.36 8.42 40.79
N HIS A 60 -37.33 9.10 41.40
CA HIS A 60 -37.52 10.54 41.19
C HIS A 60 -37.12 11.43 42.37
N ALA A 61 -36.81 10.91 43.56
CA ALA A 61 -36.46 11.72 44.71
C ALA A 61 -34.97 11.61 45.11
N PRO A 62 -34.25 12.74 45.21
CA PRO A 62 -32.88 12.74 45.72
C PRO A 62 -32.89 12.41 47.22
N ASN A 63 -31.84 11.73 47.69
CA ASN A 63 -31.68 11.29 49.08
C ASN A 63 -32.78 10.37 49.65
N TYR A 64 -33.67 9.86 48.80
CA TYR A 64 -34.70 8.92 49.22
C TYR A 64 -34.12 7.52 49.46
N LYS A 65 -34.51 6.92 50.58
CA LYS A 65 -34.18 5.55 50.98
C LYS A 65 -35.44 4.83 51.44
N LYS A 66 -35.47 3.52 51.25
CA LYS A 66 -36.60 2.67 51.64
C LYS A 66 -36.14 1.46 52.42
N THR A 67 -37.04 0.96 53.25
CA THR A 67 -37.01 -0.41 53.77
C THR A 67 -37.81 -1.32 52.84
N ALA A 68 -37.95 -2.59 53.23
CA ALA A 68 -38.78 -3.57 52.52
C ALA A 68 -40.24 -3.13 52.35
N THR A 69 -40.78 -2.41 53.34
CA THR A 69 -42.23 -2.16 53.47
C THR A 69 -42.64 -0.73 53.15
N GLY A 70 -41.69 0.18 52.98
CA GLY A 70 -41.98 1.61 52.80
C GLY A 70 -40.74 2.49 52.87
N PRO A 71 -40.91 3.82 52.83
CA PRO A 71 -39.83 4.77 53.11
C PRO A 71 -39.12 4.42 54.42
N ASP A 72 -37.81 4.63 54.46
CA ASP A 72 -37.04 4.44 55.69
C ASP A 72 -37.54 5.41 56.78
N PRO A 73 -37.68 4.99 58.05
CA PRO A 73 -38.15 5.88 59.12
C PRO A 73 -37.34 7.17 59.30
N SER A 74 -36.09 7.19 58.81
CA SER A 74 -35.24 8.39 58.79
C SER A 74 -35.59 9.41 57.69
N ILE A 75 -36.47 9.07 56.75
CA ILE A 75 -36.82 9.91 55.62
C ILE A 75 -38.05 10.77 55.93
N ASP A 76 -37.90 12.09 55.76
CA ASP A 76 -39.04 13.00 55.63
C ASP A 76 -39.65 12.83 54.23
N VAL A 77 -40.77 12.10 54.16
CA VAL A 77 -41.47 11.81 52.91
C VAL A 77 -41.98 13.07 52.24
N LEU A 78 -42.42 14.09 53.00
CA LEU A 78 -42.90 15.33 52.41
C LEU A 78 -41.76 16.09 51.73
N ALA A 79 -40.60 16.15 52.39
CA ALA A 79 -39.40 16.74 51.80
C ALA A 79 -38.93 15.97 50.55
N ALA A 80 -38.99 14.64 50.57
CA ALA A 80 -38.64 13.79 49.41
C ALA A 80 -39.59 14.00 48.22
N VAL A 81 -40.90 14.15 48.48
CA VAL A 81 -41.89 14.49 47.45
C VAL A 81 -41.64 15.90 46.90
N GLN A 82 -41.30 16.86 47.75
CA GLN A 82 -41.00 18.24 47.33
C GLN A 82 -39.71 18.37 46.54
N SER A 83 -38.73 17.50 46.76
CA SER A 83 -37.46 17.47 46.03
C SER A 83 -37.51 16.59 44.78
N MET A 84 -38.67 16.03 44.43
CA MET A 84 -38.84 15.14 43.30
C MET A 84 -38.47 15.82 41.98
N VAL A 85 -37.65 15.14 41.18
CA VAL A 85 -37.20 15.58 39.86
C VAL A 85 -37.93 14.82 38.76
N LYS A 86 -38.16 15.49 37.63
CA LYS A 86 -38.82 14.86 36.47
C LYS A 86 -37.99 13.71 35.89
N SER A 87 -36.67 13.90 35.77
CA SER A 87 -35.75 12.91 35.20
C SER A 87 -34.79 12.40 36.28
N PRO A 88 -34.66 11.08 36.46
CA PRO A 88 -33.73 10.49 37.42
C PRO A 88 -32.28 10.90 37.17
N THR A 89 -31.48 10.94 38.24
CA THR A 89 -30.01 11.03 38.16
C THR A 89 -29.38 9.64 38.18
N ARG A 90 -28.11 9.53 37.78
CA ARG A 90 -27.35 8.27 37.85
C ARG A 90 -27.36 7.66 39.25
N GLU A 91 -27.15 8.49 40.26
CA GLU A 91 -27.18 8.08 41.66
C GLU A 91 -28.48 7.37 42.03
N MET A 92 -29.63 7.89 41.59
CA MET A 92 -30.94 7.30 41.88
C MET A 92 -31.08 5.89 41.30
N CYS A 93 -30.60 5.67 40.07
CA CYS A 93 -30.56 4.34 39.44
C CYS A 93 -29.62 3.39 40.19
N LEU A 94 -28.41 3.87 40.51
CA LEU A 94 -27.33 3.05 41.07
C LEU A 94 -27.58 2.61 42.52
N ARG A 95 -28.44 3.29 43.28
CA ARG A 95 -28.89 2.85 44.63
C ARG A 95 -29.45 1.43 44.66
N CYS A 96 -29.92 0.91 43.52
CA CYS A 96 -30.39 -0.46 43.37
C CYS A 96 -29.52 -1.28 42.41
N HIS A 97 -29.12 -0.68 41.28
CA HIS A 97 -28.43 -1.41 40.22
C HIS A 97 -26.98 -1.76 40.58
N ALA A 98 -26.23 -0.85 41.22
CA ALA A 98 -24.86 -1.12 41.67
C ALA A 98 -24.83 -2.01 42.92
N THR A 99 -25.88 -1.95 43.76
CA THR A 99 -25.96 -2.71 45.02
C THR A 99 -26.65 -4.07 44.88
N ALA A 100 -26.96 -4.48 43.65
CA ALA A 100 -27.58 -5.78 43.38
C ALA A 100 -26.66 -6.91 43.92
N GLY A 101 -27.23 -7.86 44.66
CA GLY A 101 -26.44 -8.90 45.34
C GLY A 101 -25.99 -8.54 46.76
N GLY A 102 -26.48 -7.41 47.31
CA GLY A 102 -26.39 -7.08 48.73
C GLY A 102 -25.28 -6.11 49.12
N GLY A 103 -24.61 -5.52 48.14
CA GLY A 103 -23.48 -4.61 48.33
C GLY A 103 -23.03 -4.03 46.99
N ASP A 104 -22.27 -2.93 47.07
CA ASP A 104 -21.72 -2.26 45.89
C ASP A 104 -20.87 -3.24 45.07
N ASN A 105 -21.12 -3.26 43.77
CA ASN A 105 -20.47 -4.09 42.78
C ASN A 105 -20.46 -5.61 43.07
N ASN A 106 -21.40 -6.11 43.89
CA ASN A 106 -21.46 -7.56 44.14
C ASN A 106 -21.84 -8.31 42.86
N LYS A 107 -22.98 -7.96 42.25
CA LYS A 107 -23.52 -8.72 41.13
C LYS A 107 -22.94 -8.32 39.77
N ARG A 108 -22.97 -7.04 39.42
CA ARG A 108 -22.80 -6.59 38.03
C ARG A 108 -21.34 -6.59 37.57
N GLY A 109 -20.41 -6.16 38.42
CA GLY A 109 -18.99 -6.05 38.07
C GLY A 109 -18.65 -4.74 37.36
N ASP A 110 -19.53 -4.27 36.48
CA ASP A 110 -19.39 -3.05 35.66
C ASP A 110 -20.25 -1.86 36.14
N LEU A 111 -21.02 -2.00 37.22
CA LEU A 111 -21.87 -0.93 37.76
C LEU A 111 -21.53 -0.68 39.23
N GLU A 112 -20.98 0.51 39.48
CA GLU A 112 -20.43 0.88 40.79
C GLU A 112 -21.11 2.15 41.31
N LEU A 113 -21.25 2.29 42.63
CA LEU A 113 -21.82 3.50 43.23
C LEU A 113 -21.04 4.77 42.87
N ALA A 114 -19.73 4.66 42.61
CA ALA A 114 -18.88 5.75 42.17
C ALA A 114 -19.36 6.40 40.85
N MET A 115 -20.05 5.64 39.99
CA MET A 115 -20.64 6.14 38.74
C MET A 115 -21.84 7.09 38.98
N GLY A 116 -22.35 7.15 40.21
CA GLY A 116 -23.43 8.05 40.62
C GLY A 116 -22.96 9.46 40.99
N ALA A 117 -21.64 9.68 41.11
CA ALA A 117 -21.08 10.97 41.47
C ALA A 117 -21.40 12.07 40.45
N SER A 118 -21.29 13.33 40.85
CA SER A 118 -21.46 14.47 39.92
C SER A 118 -20.38 14.50 38.84
N SER A 119 -19.15 14.12 39.21
CA SER A 119 -18.02 13.94 38.29
C SER A 119 -17.59 12.48 38.34
N VAL A 120 -17.49 11.83 37.18
CA VAL A 120 -17.05 10.44 37.04
C VAL A 120 -15.68 10.44 36.35
N SER A 121 -14.74 9.63 36.82
CA SER A 121 -13.43 9.51 36.15
C SER A 121 -13.59 8.93 34.75
N ARG A 122 -12.84 9.45 33.78
CA ARG A 122 -12.79 8.91 32.42
C ARG A 122 -12.32 7.46 32.38
N ASP A 123 -11.43 7.08 33.31
CA ASP A 123 -10.93 5.71 33.43
C ASP A 123 -12.00 4.74 33.94
N LEU A 124 -12.97 5.25 34.74
CA LEU A 124 -14.06 4.43 35.24
C LEU A 124 -15.05 4.13 34.12
N ASP A 125 -15.57 5.15 33.44
CA ASP A 125 -16.44 5.00 32.27
C ASP A 125 -16.42 6.28 31.42
N VAL A 126 -16.05 6.17 30.15
CA VAL A 126 -15.94 7.33 29.24
C VAL A 126 -17.27 8.03 29.00
N HIS A 127 -18.38 7.30 28.88
CA HIS A 127 -19.70 7.87 28.61
C HIS A 127 -20.21 8.64 29.83
N LEU A 128 -20.10 8.04 31.01
CA LEU A 128 -20.51 8.68 32.25
C LEU A 128 -19.56 9.84 32.61
N SER A 129 -18.28 9.78 32.25
CA SER A 129 -17.39 10.93 32.42
C SER A 129 -17.80 12.13 31.56
N ALA A 130 -18.43 11.89 30.40
CA ALA A 130 -19.03 12.90 29.52
C ALA A 130 -20.43 13.37 29.98
N GLU A 131 -20.73 13.23 31.27
CA GLU A 131 -21.99 13.63 31.92
C GLU A 131 -23.26 12.92 31.41
N MET A 132 -23.12 11.86 30.62
CA MET A 132 -24.27 11.06 30.19
C MET A 132 -24.99 10.43 31.38
N LYS A 133 -26.31 10.36 31.28
CA LYS A 133 -27.22 9.74 32.22
C LYS A 133 -27.66 8.38 31.68
N CYS A 134 -28.16 7.52 32.56
CA CYS A 134 -28.62 6.17 32.18
C CYS A 134 -29.65 6.23 31.05
N GLN A 135 -30.59 7.19 31.13
CA GLN A 135 -31.66 7.37 30.17
C GLN A 135 -31.23 7.92 28.79
N ASP A 136 -29.99 8.36 28.64
CA ASP A 136 -29.48 8.80 27.34
C ASP A 136 -29.22 7.59 26.41
N CYS A 137 -28.94 6.41 26.99
CA CYS A 137 -28.87 5.13 26.29
C CYS A 137 -30.13 4.28 26.51
N HIS A 138 -30.58 4.17 27.76
CA HIS A 138 -31.79 3.42 28.13
C HIS A 138 -33.03 4.27 27.89
N THR A 139 -33.62 4.16 26.71
CA THR A 139 -34.87 4.86 26.35
C THR A 139 -36.04 4.39 27.23
N PHE A 140 -36.92 5.34 27.58
CA PHE A 140 -38.12 5.10 28.38
C PHE A 140 -39.37 5.40 27.55
N GLU A 141 -40.25 4.42 27.40
CA GLU A 141 -41.55 4.52 26.72
C GLU A 141 -42.65 4.12 27.70
N ASP A 142 -43.46 5.09 28.16
CA ASP A 142 -44.49 4.84 29.19
C ASP A 142 -43.96 4.14 30.46
N HIS A 143 -42.74 4.50 30.88
CA HIS A 143 -41.95 3.88 31.97
C HIS A 143 -41.43 2.46 31.72
N HIS A 144 -41.66 1.89 30.53
CA HIS A 144 -40.93 0.71 30.07
C HIS A 144 -39.53 1.10 29.63
N VAL A 145 -38.52 0.32 30.01
CA VAL A 145 -37.11 0.69 29.87
C VAL A 145 -36.40 -0.20 28.84
N SER A 146 -35.76 0.39 27.84
CA SER A 146 -34.96 -0.38 26.89
C SER A 146 -33.70 -0.96 27.53
N GLY A 147 -33.21 -2.05 26.94
CA GLY A 147 -31.96 -2.68 27.34
C GLY A 147 -32.15 -4.09 27.87
N ARG A 148 -31.19 -4.94 27.51
CA ARG A 148 -31.14 -6.36 27.84
C ARG A 148 -29.74 -6.69 28.31
N GLY A 149 -29.63 -7.57 29.31
CA GLY A 149 -28.38 -8.19 29.71
C GLY A 149 -28.41 -9.68 29.42
N MET A 150 -27.22 -10.28 29.33
CA MET A 150 -27.03 -11.72 29.09
C MET A 150 -27.74 -12.62 30.12
N ASP A 151 -27.95 -12.12 31.35
CA ASP A 151 -28.58 -12.82 32.45
C ASP A 151 -30.01 -12.35 32.76
N LEU A 152 -30.61 -11.56 31.86
CA LEU A 152 -31.98 -11.02 31.97
C LEU A 152 -32.97 -11.82 31.13
N ARG A 153 -34.20 -11.93 31.64
CA ARG A 153 -35.23 -12.83 31.09
C ARG A 153 -36.22 -12.14 30.16
N VAL A 154 -36.46 -10.87 30.39
CA VAL A 154 -37.54 -10.08 29.77
C VAL A 154 -36.90 -8.85 29.15
N ASP A 155 -37.34 -8.52 27.95
CA ASP A 155 -37.10 -7.23 27.32
C ASP A 155 -38.36 -6.38 27.54
N ASP A 156 -38.22 -5.27 28.27
CA ASP A 156 -39.35 -4.43 28.67
C ASP A 156 -39.85 -3.55 27.50
N THR A 157 -39.00 -3.34 26.48
CA THR A 157 -39.34 -2.71 25.21
C THR A 157 -38.70 -3.45 24.04
N THR A 158 -39.11 -3.15 22.80
CA THR A 158 -38.46 -3.67 21.60
C THR A 158 -37.18 -2.90 21.22
N THR A 159 -36.94 -1.76 21.85
CA THR A 159 -35.76 -0.92 21.58
C THR A 159 -34.50 -1.59 22.11
N VAL A 160 -33.52 -1.76 21.24
CA VAL A 160 -32.22 -2.32 21.58
C VAL A 160 -31.28 -1.19 21.99
N VAL A 161 -30.61 -1.36 23.14
CA VAL A 161 -29.51 -0.49 23.53
C VAL A 161 -28.24 -1.11 23.01
N SER A 162 -27.55 -0.42 22.10
CA SER A 162 -26.30 -0.90 21.49
C SER A 162 -25.33 0.24 21.21
N CYS A 163 -24.05 -0.10 21.09
CA CYS A 163 -22.97 0.83 20.78
C CYS A 163 -23.02 1.28 19.32
N ASP A 164 -23.45 0.39 18.42
CA ASP A 164 -23.53 0.60 16.97
C ASP A 164 -24.76 1.40 16.52
N ASP A 165 -25.46 2.04 17.46
CA ASP A 165 -26.52 2.99 17.15
C ASP A 165 -25.94 4.19 16.37
N ALA A 166 -26.50 4.46 15.18
CA ALA A 166 -26.09 5.55 14.31
C ALA A 166 -26.26 6.95 14.92
N ARG A 167 -27.04 7.07 16.01
CA ARG A 167 -27.15 8.31 16.78
C ARG A 167 -25.88 8.61 17.59
N CYS A 168 -25.03 7.61 17.81
CA CYS A 168 -23.80 7.71 18.60
C CYS A 168 -22.56 7.34 17.78
N HIS A 169 -22.34 6.04 17.50
CA HIS A 169 -21.11 5.55 16.85
C HIS A 169 -21.35 4.94 15.46
N GLY A 170 -22.54 4.38 15.21
CA GLY A 170 -22.84 3.68 13.96
C GLY A 170 -22.03 2.39 13.76
N LEU A 171 -22.09 1.84 12.53
CA LEU A 171 -21.48 0.55 12.18
C LEU A 171 -19.98 0.64 11.88
N VAL A 172 -19.47 1.84 11.59
CA VAL A 172 -18.07 2.06 11.16
C VAL A 172 -17.44 3.13 12.07
N PRO A 173 -17.23 2.84 13.36
CA PRO A 173 -16.78 3.85 14.32
C PRO A 173 -15.30 4.24 14.17
N HIS A 174 -14.48 3.42 13.49
CA HIS A 174 -13.06 3.70 13.27
C HIS A 174 -12.91 4.36 11.90
N GLN A 175 -12.58 5.66 11.86
CA GLN A 175 -12.49 6.45 10.62
C GLN A 175 -11.05 6.87 10.28
N ASP A 176 -10.17 6.89 11.28
CA ASP A 176 -8.81 7.42 11.16
C ASP A 176 -7.74 6.34 11.35
N GLY A 177 -6.65 6.44 10.59
CA GLY A 177 -5.47 5.58 10.71
C GLY A 177 -5.49 4.35 9.80
N SER A 178 -4.30 3.83 9.50
CA SER A 178 -4.10 2.74 8.54
C SER A 178 -4.84 1.43 8.88
N MET A 179 -5.23 1.23 10.15
CA MET A 179 -5.93 0.04 10.65
C MET A 179 -7.44 0.21 10.80
N ALA A 180 -8.01 1.38 10.49
CA ALA A 180 -9.42 1.68 10.70
C ALA A 180 -10.36 0.63 10.07
N TYR A 181 -10.10 0.27 8.81
CA TYR A 181 -10.84 -0.78 8.10
C TYR A 181 -10.82 -2.12 8.87
N THR A 182 -9.64 -2.57 9.30
CA THR A 182 -9.48 -3.87 9.95
C THR A 182 -10.24 -3.90 11.27
N TYR A 183 -10.21 -2.83 12.07
CA TYR A 183 -11.03 -2.75 13.29
C TYR A 183 -12.53 -2.77 12.99
N ASN A 184 -12.98 -2.09 11.93
CA ASN A 184 -14.39 -2.15 11.52
C ASN A 184 -14.79 -3.56 11.08
N LYS A 185 -13.92 -4.29 10.37
CA LYS A 185 -14.17 -5.69 9.99
C LYS A 185 -14.27 -6.62 11.20
N HIS A 186 -13.50 -6.37 12.27
CA HIS A 186 -13.66 -7.12 13.52
C HIS A 186 -15.07 -6.97 14.11
N THR A 187 -15.76 -5.85 13.87
CA THR A 187 -17.10 -5.63 14.42
C THR A 187 -18.15 -6.61 13.88
N ASP A 188 -17.86 -7.34 12.82
CA ASP A 188 -18.71 -8.42 12.30
C ASP A 188 -18.83 -9.57 13.31
N ARG A 189 -17.75 -9.85 14.05
CA ARG A 189 -17.66 -10.99 14.97
C ARG A 189 -17.34 -10.61 16.40
N LEU A 190 -16.74 -9.47 16.68
CA LEU A 190 -16.50 -8.92 18.00
C LEU A 190 -17.47 -7.78 18.25
N TYR A 191 -18.22 -7.84 19.34
CA TYR A 191 -19.01 -6.68 19.77
C TYR A 191 -18.11 -5.67 20.48
N CYS A 192 -18.46 -4.38 20.42
CA CYS A 192 -17.63 -3.27 20.90
C CYS A 192 -17.13 -3.46 22.34
N THR A 193 -17.94 -4.09 23.21
CA THR A 193 -17.55 -4.32 24.61
C THR A 193 -16.37 -5.28 24.77
N ALA A 194 -16.16 -6.20 23.82
CA ALA A 194 -15.03 -7.13 23.85
C ALA A 194 -13.68 -6.41 23.83
N CYS A 195 -13.58 -5.29 23.12
CA CYS A 195 -12.35 -4.49 23.00
C CYS A 195 -12.34 -3.29 23.96
N HIS A 196 -13.49 -2.66 24.21
CA HIS A 196 -13.56 -1.39 24.94
C HIS A 196 -13.86 -1.53 26.43
N ILE A 197 -14.21 -2.71 26.94
CA ILE A 197 -14.24 -2.97 28.39
C ILE A 197 -13.03 -3.83 28.70
N THR A 198 -11.94 -3.22 29.14
CA THR A 198 -10.68 -3.94 29.39
C THR A 198 -10.53 -4.46 30.81
N SER A 199 -11.29 -3.90 31.75
CA SER A 199 -11.39 -4.39 33.12
C SER A 199 -12.70 -3.99 33.78
N TYR A 200 -13.07 -4.68 34.86
CA TYR A 200 -14.23 -4.36 35.69
C TYR A 200 -13.88 -4.42 37.18
N GLY A 201 -14.72 -3.82 38.03
CA GLY A 201 -14.39 -3.56 39.42
C GLY A 201 -13.23 -2.59 39.57
N LYS A 202 -13.32 -1.46 38.86
CA LYS A 202 -12.26 -0.46 38.70
C LYS A 202 -12.07 0.41 39.93
N VAL A 203 -13.16 0.81 40.62
CA VAL A 203 -13.08 1.57 41.88
C VAL A 203 -13.41 0.69 43.09
N THR A 204 -14.50 -0.07 43.02
CA THR A 204 -14.92 -1.05 44.02
C THR A 204 -14.74 -2.46 43.47
N SER A 205 -13.99 -3.31 44.19
CA SER A 205 -13.79 -4.73 43.82
C SER A 205 -15.12 -5.43 43.56
N ALA A 206 -15.15 -6.36 42.61
CA ALA A 206 -16.33 -7.16 42.31
C ALA A 206 -16.30 -8.48 43.10
N GLU A 207 -17.47 -8.96 43.54
CA GLU A 207 -17.60 -10.29 44.15
C GLU A 207 -17.51 -11.37 43.06
N VAL A 208 -16.49 -12.24 43.10
CA VAL A 208 -16.24 -13.27 42.07
C VAL A 208 -16.79 -14.64 42.47
N SER A 209 -16.90 -14.91 43.77
CA SER A 209 -17.53 -16.13 44.26
C SER A 209 -18.23 -15.97 45.60
N ARG A 210 -19.26 -16.81 45.80
CA ARG A 210 -20.01 -16.91 47.05
C ARG A 210 -20.26 -18.36 47.44
N ASP A 211 -19.86 -18.71 48.66
CA ASP A 211 -20.04 -20.04 49.24
C ASP A 211 -20.98 -20.01 50.44
N TRP A 212 -22.14 -20.66 50.29
CA TRP A 212 -23.14 -20.84 51.34
C TRP A 212 -22.93 -22.10 52.18
N GLU A 213 -22.08 -23.05 51.79
CA GLU A 213 -21.70 -24.18 52.64
C GLU A 213 -20.75 -23.70 53.75
N HIS A 214 -19.71 -22.96 53.36
CA HIS A 214 -18.72 -22.42 54.27
C HIS A 214 -19.09 -20.99 54.67
N ARG A 215 -19.54 -20.83 55.92
CA ARG A 215 -20.01 -19.54 56.46
C ARG A 215 -19.12 -19.06 57.60
N GLN A 216 -19.11 -17.75 57.81
CA GLN A 216 -18.30 -17.07 58.82
C GLN A 216 -19.15 -16.09 59.65
N LEU A 217 -18.85 -15.99 60.94
CA LEU A 217 -19.53 -15.06 61.84
C LEU A 217 -18.93 -13.65 61.68
N VAL A 218 -19.68 -12.74 61.06
CA VAL A 218 -19.27 -11.35 60.79
C VAL A 218 -20.31 -10.40 61.34
N GLY A 219 -19.91 -9.54 62.28
CA GLY A 219 -20.81 -8.55 62.87
C GLY A 219 -21.98 -9.15 63.66
N GLY A 220 -21.82 -10.39 64.17
CA GLY A 220 -22.87 -11.10 64.90
C GLY A 220 -23.85 -11.89 64.02
N GLU A 221 -23.64 -11.91 62.69
CA GLU A 221 -24.43 -12.70 61.74
C GLU A 221 -23.55 -13.71 61.01
N HIS A 222 -24.05 -14.92 60.75
CA HIS A 222 -23.37 -15.90 59.90
C HIS A 222 -23.57 -15.54 58.43
N LYS A 223 -22.48 -15.21 57.74
CA LYS A 223 -22.46 -14.78 56.35
C LYS A 223 -21.75 -15.80 55.46
N PRO A 224 -22.12 -15.92 54.18
CA PRO A 224 -21.37 -16.78 53.26
C PRO A 224 -19.92 -16.32 53.13
N THR A 225 -19.04 -17.25 52.78
CA THR A 225 -17.67 -16.89 52.38
C THR A 225 -17.76 -16.22 51.01
N ILE A 226 -17.23 -15.01 50.92
CA ILE A 226 -17.27 -14.19 49.69
C ILE A 226 -15.84 -13.86 49.30
N VAL A 227 -15.50 -14.10 48.03
CA VAL A 227 -14.23 -13.66 47.43
C VAL A 227 -14.50 -12.45 46.55
N ARG A 228 -13.64 -11.44 46.67
CA ARG A 228 -13.71 -10.21 45.86
C ARG A 228 -12.36 -9.87 45.28
N GLU A 229 -12.36 -9.38 44.06
CA GLU A 229 -11.16 -9.00 43.33
C GLU A 229 -11.42 -7.69 42.58
N ALA A 230 -10.37 -6.89 42.37
CA ALA A 230 -10.45 -5.57 41.72
C ALA A 230 -9.71 -5.60 40.38
N ASN A 231 -10.11 -4.73 39.45
CA ASN A 231 -9.53 -4.61 38.11
C ASN A 231 -9.44 -5.96 37.38
N LEU A 232 -10.51 -6.73 37.44
CA LEU A 232 -10.60 -8.05 36.82
C LEU A 232 -10.70 -7.91 35.31
N GLU A 233 -9.98 -8.78 34.59
CA GLU A 233 -10.12 -8.92 33.15
C GLU A 233 -11.46 -9.62 32.82
N PRO A 234 -12.18 -9.17 31.79
CA PRO A 234 -13.35 -9.88 31.29
C PRO A 234 -13.00 -11.23 30.69
N ILE A 235 -13.96 -12.15 30.75
CA ILE A 235 -13.97 -13.30 29.84
C ILE A 235 -14.68 -12.90 28.55
N HIS A 236 -14.34 -13.56 27.45
CA HIS A 236 -14.98 -13.36 26.15
C HIS A 236 -15.85 -14.57 25.79
N VAL A 237 -17.08 -14.30 25.37
CA VAL A 237 -18.08 -15.35 25.08
C VAL A 237 -18.90 -15.03 23.85
N TRP A 238 -19.24 -16.05 23.05
CA TRP A 238 -20.20 -15.92 21.96
C TRP A 238 -21.61 -15.64 22.49
N TRP A 239 -22.28 -14.65 21.90
CA TRP A 239 -23.67 -14.33 22.23
C TRP A 239 -24.44 -13.84 21.00
N ASN A 240 -25.54 -14.52 20.67
CA ASN A 240 -26.52 -14.12 19.66
C ASN A 240 -27.73 -13.38 20.26
N ARG A 241 -27.54 -12.80 21.44
CA ARG A 241 -28.55 -12.13 22.28
C ARG A 241 -29.61 -13.03 22.92
N LYS A 242 -29.62 -14.33 22.65
CA LYS A 242 -30.41 -15.32 23.41
C LYS A 242 -29.63 -15.86 24.59
N SER A 243 -30.35 -16.35 25.59
CA SER A 243 -29.74 -16.89 26.81
C SER A 243 -30.46 -18.15 27.26
N GLU A 244 -29.72 -19.08 27.86
CA GLU A 244 -30.30 -20.15 28.66
C GLU A 244 -30.29 -19.70 30.11
N ILE A 245 -31.46 -19.66 30.75
CA ILE A 245 -31.61 -19.17 32.11
C ILE A 245 -32.53 -20.09 32.90
N MET A 246 -32.00 -20.64 33.99
CA MET A 246 -32.72 -21.51 34.90
C MET A 246 -33.62 -20.69 35.84
N ASP A 247 -34.87 -21.13 36.01
CA ASP A 247 -35.78 -20.68 37.06
C ASP A 247 -35.81 -21.69 38.19
N LEU A 248 -36.32 -21.29 39.36
CA LEU A 248 -36.25 -22.11 40.58
C LEU A 248 -36.94 -23.47 40.44
N ALA A 249 -37.99 -23.54 39.63
CA ALA A 249 -38.79 -24.75 39.41
C ALA A 249 -38.21 -25.68 38.32
N ASP A 250 -37.14 -25.27 37.63
CA ASP A 250 -36.53 -26.12 36.62
C ASP A 250 -35.56 -27.10 37.26
N PRO A 251 -35.44 -28.33 36.72
CA PRO A 251 -34.32 -29.18 37.05
C PRO A 251 -33.02 -28.52 36.58
N ALA A 252 -32.03 -28.52 37.46
CA ALA A 252 -30.69 -28.07 37.18
C ALA A 252 -30.01 -28.95 36.14
N VAL A 253 -29.38 -28.30 35.17
CA VAL A 253 -28.50 -28.94 34.19
C VAL A 253 -27.06 -28.82 34.70
N LEU A 254 -26.39 -29.96 34.82
CA LEU A 254 -24.98 -30.02 35.21
C LEU A 254 -24.12 -30.01 33.96
N ASP A 255 -23.13 -29.14 33.94
CA ASP A 255 -22.01 -29.16 33.01
C ASP A 255 -20.72 -29.33 33.81
N ASP A 256 -20.03 -30.44 33.58
CA ASP A 256 -18.88 -30.91 34.38
C ASP A 256 -19.10 -30.83 35.90
N GLY A 257 -20.28 -31.26 36.36
CA GLY A 257 -20.64 -31.26 37.79
C GLY A 257 -20.98 -29.87 38.36
N VAL A 258 -21.04 -28.83 37.53
CA VAL A 258 -21.42 -27.46 37.92
C VAL A 258 -22.79 -27.11 37.34
N VAL A 259 -23.67 -26.55 38.17
CA VAL A 259 -24.98 -26.06 37.72
C VAL A 259 -24.82 -24.74 36.97
N VAL A 260 -25.31 -24.68 35.72
CA VAL A 260 -25.28 -23.44 34.93
C VAL A 260 -26.57 -22.65 35.16
N MET A 261 -26.48 -21.54 35.89
CA MET A 261 -27.65 -20.72 36.28
C MET A 261 -28.15 -19.83 35.14
N ALA A 262 -27.19 -19.23 34.42
CA ALA A 262 -27.43 -18.46 33.22
C ALA A 262 -26.18 -18.50 32.35
N LYS A 263 -26.34 -18.76 31.05
CA LYS A 263 -25.27 -18.66 30.06
C LYS A 263 -25.76 -17.98 28.79
N PRO A 264 -24.88 -17.28 28.05
CA PRO A 264 -25.19 -16.83 26.71
C PRO A 264 -25.42 -18.03 25.79
N VAL A 265 -26.25 -17.82 24.77
CA VAL A 265 -26.34 -18.71 23.62
C VAL A 265 -25.60 -18.05 22.48
N GLY A 266 -24.76 -18.83 21.80
CA GLY A 266 -24.00 -18.39 20.64
C GLY A 266 -22.83 -19.33 20.39
N GLU A 267 -22.35 -19.36 19.16
CA GLU A 267 -21.25 -20.22 18.75
C GLU A 267 -20.50 -19.62 17.55
N LEU A 268 -19.30 -20.13 17.30
CA LEU A 268 -18.38 -19.67 16.26
C LEU A 268 -18.99 -19.66 14.84
N ASN A 269 -19.87 -20.62 14.54
CA ASN A 269 -20.48 -20.77 13.22
C ASN A 269 -21.88 -20.15 13.10
N ASP A 270 -22.42 -19.56 14.16
CA ASP A 270 -23.69 -18.84 14.12
C ASP A 270 -23.47 -17.40 13.62
N PRO A 271 -24.00 -17.00 12.45
CA PRO A 271 -23.81 -15.66 11.90
C PRO A 271 -24.45 -14.56 12.75
N ALA A 272 -25.40 -14.89 13.64
CA ALA A 272 -25.99 -13.93 14.57
C ALA A 272 -25.13 -13.72 15.83
N SER A 273 -24.13 -14.57 16.07
CA SER A 273 -23.27 -14.52 17.25
C SER A 273 -22.11 -13.53 17.07
N LYS A 274 -21.92 -12.69 18.08
CA LYS A 274 -20.69 -11.90 18.26
C LYS A 274 -20.04 -12.26 19.60
N ILE A 275 -18.76 -11.98 19.75
CA ILE A 275 -18.00 -12.12 20.99
C ILE A 275 -18.24 -10.88 21.85
N TYR A 276 -18.66 -11.07 23.10
CA TYR A 276 -18.90 -9.99 24.06
C TYR A 276 -17.96 -10.14 25.26
N ALA A 277 -17.60 -9.01 25.87
CA ALA A 277 -17.06 -9.01 27.22
C ALA A 277 -18.14 -9.46 28.22
N ALA A 278 -17.78 -10.40 29.07
CA ALA A 278 -18.61 -10.94 30.12
C ALA A 278 -17.77 -11.19 31.37
N ARG A 279 -18.46 -11.46 32.48
CA ARG A 279 -17.86 -11.97 33.70
C ARG A 279 -18.49 -13.29 34.09
N LEU A 280 -17.69 -14.14 34.71
CA LEU A 280 -18.16 -15.37 35.36
C LEU A 280 -18.27 -15.12 36.86
N HIS A 281 -19.37 -15.57 37.46
CA HIS A 281 -19.52 -15.65 38.90
C HIS A 281 -19.69 -17.12 39.30
N LEU A 282 -19.07 -17.51 40.42
CA LEU A 282 -19.12 -18.87 40.96
C LEU A 282 -19.92 -18.90 42.27
N GLY A 283 -20.80 -19.88 42.40
CA GLY A 283 -21.59 -20.10 43.61
C GLY A 283 -21.37 -21.48 44.19
N ARG A 284 -21.59 -21.63 45.49
CA ARG A 284 -21.79 -22.93 46.14
C ARG A 284 -23.02 -22.85 47.03
N GLN A 285 -24.03 -23.64 46.71
CA GLN A 285 -25.37 -23.46 47.27
C GLN A 285 -26.12 -24.78 47.46
N PRO A 286 -27.12 -24.81 48.35
CA PRO A 286 -27.86 -26.03 48.63
C PRO A 286 -28.68 -26.50 47.41
N TRP A 287 -28.71 -27.81 47.23
CA TRP A 287 -29.47 -28.45 46.16
C TRP A 287 -29.94 -29.84 46.60
N ASN A 288 -30.80 -30.45 45.79
CA ASN A 288 -31.24 -31.83 45.95
C ASN A 288 -30.77 -32.64 44.74
N SER A 289 -29.77 -33.52 44.91
CA SER A 289 -29.25 -34.35 43.82
C SER A 289 -30.23 -35.38 43.29
N THR A 290 -31.25 -35.76 44.08
CA THR A 290 -32.26 -36.76 43.67
C THR A 290 -33.30 -36.17 42.72
N SER A 291 -33.80 -34.98 43.04
CA SER A 291 -34.74 -34.26 42.15
C SER A 291 -34.02 -33.36 41.14
N THR A 292 -32.71 -33.19 41.29
CA THR A 292 -31.85 -32.26 40.55
C THR A 292 -32.31 -30.80 40.61
N HIS A 293 -32.85 -30.32 41.74
CA HIS A 293 -33.27 -28.92 41.89
C HIS A 293 -32.38 -28.14 42.86
N ILE A 294 -32.23 -26.83 42.60
CA ILE A 294 -31.68 -25.89 43.58
C ILE A 294 -32.71 -25.66 44.68
N LEU A 295 -32.24 -25.62 45.93
CA LEU A 295 -33.10 -25.39 47.08
C LEU A 295 -33.07 -23.90 47.48
N PRO A 296 -34.21 -23.22 47.58
CA PRO A 296 -34.27 -21.90 48.19
C PRO A 296 -34.06 -22.02 49.70
N PHE A 297 -33.53 -20.98 50.33
CA PHE A 297 -33.23 -20.95 51.77
C PHE A 297 -33.45 -19.54 52.34
N ASN A 298 -33.87 -19.45 53.60
CA ASN A 298 -34.06 -18.19 54.29
C ASN A 298 -32.74 -17.61 54.82
N ILE A 299 -32.33 -16.46 54.29
CA ILE A 299 -31.05 -15.82 54.62
C ILE A 299 -31.02 -15.29 56.06
N THR A 300 -32.16 -14.85 56.59
CA THR A 300 -32.24 -14.32 57.96
C THR A 300 -32.06 -15.45 58.98
N THR A 301 -32.64 -16.62 58.71
CA THR A 301 -32.44 -17.83 59.51
C THR A 301 -30.96 -18.20 59.51
N ILE A 302 -30.30 -18.29 58.34
CA ILE A 302 -28.85 -18.53 58.27
C ILE A 302 -28.08 -17.53 59.12
N GLY A 303 -28.32 -16.23 58.92
CA GLY A 303 -27.60 -15.17 59.64
C GLY A 303 -27.69 -15.30 61.16
N THR A 304 -28.86 -15.72 61.67
CA THR A 304 -29.13 -15.77 63.12
C THR A 304 -28.78 -17.11 63.77
N THR A 305 -28.88 -18.23 63.05
CA THR A 305 -28.76 -19.58 63.65
C THR A 305 -27.61 -20.43 63.09
N ASP A 306 -27.05 -20.07 61.94
CA ASP A 306 -26.12 -20.90 61.15
C ASP A 306 -26.67 -22.26 60.70
N ASP A 307 -28.01 -22.44 60.72
CA ASP A 307 -28.66 -23.71 60.40
C ASP A 307 -29.27 -23.70 58.99
N MET A 308 -28.54 -24.30 58.03
CA MET A 308 -29.03 -24.44 56.64
C MET A 308 -30.23 -25.39 56.51
N THR A 309 -30.35 -26.39 57.38
CA THR A 309 -31.50 -27.30 57.37
C THR A 309 -32.76 -26.53 57.73
N GLN A 310 -32.70 -25.70 58.79
CA GLN A 310 -33.81 -24.85 59.19
C GLN A 310 -34.12 -23.78 58.15
N ALA A 311 -33.10 -23.17 57.53
CA ALA A 311 -33.29 -22.16 56.50
C ALA A 311 -34.00 -22.70 55.25
N ILE A 312 -33.70 -23.93 54.84
CA ILE A 312 -34.40 -24.60 53.72
C ILE A 312 -35.83 -24.97 54.15
N LEU A 313 -36.03 -25.44 55.38
CA LEU A 313 -37.37 -25.73 55.92
C LEU A 313 -38.25 -24.47 55.93
N ASP A 314 -37.71 -23.32 56.34
CA ASP A 314 -38.42 -22.05 56.36
C ASP A 314 -38.82 -21.59 54.95
N ALA A 315 -38.04 -21.96 53.93
CA ALA A 315 -38.27 -21.57 52.55
C ALA A 315 -39.16 -22.55 51.76
N THR A 316 -39.06 -23.85 52.04
CA THR A 316 -39.68 -24.92 51.24
C THR A 316 -40.77 -25.69 51.97
N GLY A 317 -40.77 -25.68 53.30
CA GLY A 317 -41.58 -26.58 54.13
C GLY A 317 -41.03 -28.00 54.23
N GLU A 318 -39.87 -28.29 53.66
CA GLU A 318 -39.23 -29.61 53.63
C GLU A 318 -37.88 -29.61 54.35
N THR A 319 -37.54 -30.73 54.99
CA THR A 319 -36.27 -30.90 55.71
C THR A 319 -35.27 -31.71 54.90
N TYR A 320 -34.05 -31.18 54.79
CA TYR A 320 -32.93 -31.81 54.10
C TYR A 320 -31.76 -31.95 55.09
N ASN A 321 -31.42 -33.18 55.49
CA ASN A 321 -30.32 -33.45 56.42
C ASN A 321 -29.66 -34.83 56.14
N PRO A 322 -28.36 -34.88 55.80
CA PRO A 322 -27.47 -33.74 55.60
C PRO A 322 -27.90 -32.87 54.42
N VAL A 323 -27.57 -31.58 54.46
CA VAL A 323 -27.76 -30.68 53.31
C VAL A 323 -26.68 -30.99 52.28
N GLU A 324 -27.08 -31.19 51.03
CA GLU A 324 -26.16 -31.33 49.90
C GLU A 324 -25.91 -29.96 49.26
N TYR A 325 -24.71 -29.76 48.74
CA TYR A 325 -24.31 -28.53 48.06
C TYR A 325 -23.75 -28.82 46.67
N VAL A 326 -23.96 -27.88 45.77
CA VAL A 326 -23.46 -27.94 44.40
C VAL A 326 -22.74 -26.66 44.03
N ASN A 327 -21.72 -26.80 43.20
CA ASN A 327 -21.10 -25.65 42.56
C ASN A 327 -22.04 -25.14 41.46
N ALA A 328 -22.12 -23.83 41.32
CA ALA A 328 -22.92 -23.14 40.35
C ALA A 328 -22.06 -22.10 39.63
N ARG A 329 -22.44 -21.77 38.40
CA ARG A 329 -21.84 -20.66 37.67
C ARG A 329 -22.87 -19.85 36.91
N ARG A 330 -22.58 -18.56 36.74
CA ARG A 330 -23.43 -17.62 36.02
C ARG A 330 -22.58 -16.67 35.18
N TYR A 331 -22.90 -16.60 33.89
CA TYR A 331 -22.34 -15.61 32.97
C TYR A 331 -23.18 -14.33 33.01
N MET A 332 -22.51 -13.19 33.06
CA MET A 332 -23.14 -11.87 33.03
C MET A 332 -22.37 -10.99 32.06
N GLY A 333 -23.07 -10.40 31.09
CA GLY A 333 -22.44 -9.46 30.15
C GLY A 333 -22.01 -8.17 30.84
N LEU A 334 -20.91 -7.60 30.37
CA LEU A 334 -20.40 -6.29 30.79
C LEU A 334 -20.75 -5.27 29.69
N PHE A 335 -21.38 -4.17 30.07
CA PHE A 335 -21.89 -3.15 29.13
C PHE A 335 -21.57 -1.72 29.56
N HIS A 336 -21.07 -1.54 30.78
CA HIS A 336 -20.58 -0.27 31.33
C HIS A 336 -19.12 -0.43 31.74
N GLY A 337 -18.53 0.64 32.25
CA GLY A 337 -17.11 0.64 32.57
C GLY A 337 -16.23 0.77 31.32
N VAL A 338 -16.77 1.36 30.25
CA VAL A 338 -16.08 1.49 28.96
C VAL A 338 -14.81 2.31 29.15
N SER A 339 -13.67 1.72 28.82
CA SER A 339 -12.35 2.30 28.98
C SER A 339 -12.09 3.40 27.92
N PRO A 340 -11.16 4.32 28.21
CA PRO A 340 -10.54 5.19 27.21
C PRO A 340 -10.19 4.46 25.90
N LYS A 341 -10.30 5.13 24.75
CA LYS A 341 -9.91 4.54 23.46
C LYS A 341 -8.43 4.14 23.42
N GLU A 342 -7.60 4.84 24.20
CA GLU A 342 -6.17 4.59 24.34
C GLU A 342 -5.86 3.26 25.06
N ASP A 343 -6.82 2.76 25.85
CA ASP A 343 -6.72 1.51 26.61
C ASP A 343 -7.51 0.38 25.96
N ALA A 344 -8.14 0.60 24.81
CA ALA A 344 -8.90 -0.43 24.10
C ALA A 344 -7.95 -1.54 23.61
N LEU A 345 -8.45 -2.78 23.58
CA LEU A 345 -7.63 -3.90 23.12
C LEU A 345 -7.16 -3.68 21.67
N THR A 346 -5.87 -3.90 21.48
CA THR A 346 -5.16 -3.80 20.21
C THR A 346 -4.98 -5.18 19.58
N CYS A 347 -4.30 -5.24 18.44
CA CYS A 347 -4.03 -6.50 17.75
C CYS A 347 -3.20 -7.44 18.63
N SER A 348 -2.12 -6.94 19.22
CA SER A 348 -1.22 -7.75 20.06
C SER A 348 -1.92 -8.27 21.31
N ASP A 349 -2.82 -7.50 21.92
CA ASP A 349 -3.60 -7.95 23.08
C ASP A 349 -4.34 -9.27 22.81
N CYS A 350 -4.87 -9.44 21.60
CA CYS A 350 -5.70 -10.60 21.26
C CYS A 350 -4.90 -11.70 20.56
N HIS A 351 -3.99 -11.31 19.67
CA HIS A 351 -3.26 -12.22 18.79
C HIS A 351 -1.90 -12.65 19.36
N GLU A 352 -1.27 -11.86 20.22
CA GLU A 352 0.04 -12.20 20.84
C GLU A 352 -0.09 -12.51 22.33
N ASP A 353 -0.77 -11.63 23.09
CA ASP A 353 -1.00 -11.79 24.52
C ASP A 353 -2.18 -12.75 24.83
N HIS A 354 -2.91 -13.15 23.79
CA HIS A 354 -4.00 -14.12 23.85
C HIS A 354 -5.06 -13.81 24.91
N LYS A 355 -5.42 -12.52 25.09
CA LYS A 355 -6.52 -12.12 25.99
C LYS A 355 -7.86 -12.76 25.63
N LEU A 356 -8.04 -13.15 24.37
CA LEU A 356 -9.13 -14.02 23.95
C LEU A 356 -8.72 -15.48 24.11
N ASN A 357 -9.49 -16.22 24.91
CA ASN A 357 -9.32 -17.66 25.00
C ASN A 357 -9.94 -18.36 23.78
N PHE A 358 -9.14 -18.52 22.72
CA PHE A 358 -9.55 -19.14 21.46
C PHE A 358 -10.13 -20.55 21.64
N GLU A 359 -9.52 -21.37 22.50
CA GLU A 359 -10.00 -22.74 22.80
C GLU A 359 -11.41 -22.72 23.40
N ALA A 360 -11.65 -21.85 24.38
CA ALA A 360 -12.96 -21.68 25.00
C ALA A 360 -14.01 -21.09 24.04
N LEU A 361 -13.57 -20.38 23.00
CA LEU A 361 -14.42 -19.83 21.94
C LEU A 361 -14.69 -20.84 20.80
N GLY A 362 -14.14 -22.05 20.88
CA GLY A 362 -14.38 -23.14 19.92
C GLY A 362 -13.46 -23.12 18.70
N TYR A 363 -12.33 -22.42 18.77
CA TYR A 363 -11.26 -22.51 17.77
C TYR A 363 -10.39 -23.73 18.05
N ASP A 364 -9.86 -24.34 17.00
CA ASP A 364 -8.90 -25.42 17.08
C ASP A 364 -7.54 -24.82 17.47
N VAL A 365 -7.03 -25.21 18.64
CA VAL A 365 -5.78 -24.66 19.17
C VAL A 365 -4.66 -25.69 19.24
N THR A 366 -3.44 -25.25 18.97
CA THR A 366 -2.22 -26.01 19.26
C THR A 366 -1.37 -25.21 20.23
N LYS A 367 -0.84 -25.87 21.26
CA LYS A 367 0.05 -25.27 22.26
C LYS A 367 1.40 -25.97 22.26
N ASP A 368 2.45 -25.24 22.61
CA ASP A 368 3.80 -25.80 22.75
C ASP A 368 3.92 -26.63 24.04
N ALA A 369 5.12 -27.16 24.32
CA ALA A 369 5.37 -27.93 25.54
C ALA A 369 5.28 -27.09 26.83
N SER A 370 5.38 -25.77 26.73
CA SER A 370 5.29 -24.79 27.81
C SER A 370 3.84 -24.39 28.10
N GLY A 371 2.93 -24.64 27.17
CA GLY A 371 1.51 -24.28 27.22
C GLY A 371 1.15 -23.01 26.45
N ASP A 372 2.13 -22.41 25.75
CA ASP A 372 1.95 -21.19 24.96
C ASP A 372 1.25 -21.52 23.63
N LEU A 373 0.34 -20.65 23.19
CA LEU A 373 -0.45 -20.86 21.98
C LEU A 373 0.45 -20.74 20.73
N ILE A 374 0.56 -21.82 19.96
CA ILE A 374 1.24 -21.86 18.65
C ILE A 374 0.24 -21.52 17.54
N SER A 375 -0.97 -22.06 17.63
CA SER A 375 -2.01 -21.80 16.63
C SER A 375 -3.40 -21.75 17.21
N ALA A 376 -4.25 -20.94 16.58
CA ALA A 376 -5.69 -20.90 16.78
C ALA A 376 -6.38 -20.76 15.42
N THR A 377 -6.99 -21.81 14.91
CA THR A 377 -7.69 -21.81 13.62
C THR A 377 -9.19 -22.01 13.83
N LYS A 378 -10.00 -21.38 13.00
CA LYS A 378 -11.43 -21.70 12.98
C LYS A 378 -11.55 -23.14 12.42
N PRO A 379 -12.43 -24.02 12.97
CA PRO A 379 -12.62 -25.35 12.40
C PRO A 379 -12.98 -25.29 10.91
N GLY A 380 -12.19 -25.98 10.09
CA GLY A 380 -12.30 -25.95 8.62
C GLY A 380 -11.64 -24.73 7.95
N SER A 381 -10.94 -23.89 8.69
CA SER A 381 -10.10 -22.81 8.19
C SER A 381 -8.63 -23.10 8.45
N THR A 382 -7.78 -22.55 7.60
CA THR A 382 -6.33 -22.71 7.65
C THR A 382 -5.63 -21.43 8.12
N VAL A 383 -6.39 -20.37 8.38
CA VAL A 383 -5.89 -19.10 8.91
C VAL A 383 -5.65 -19.24 10.40
N ASN A 384 -4.37 -19.19 10.79
CA ASN A 384 -3.93 -19.15 12.16
C ASN A 384 -4.09 -17.73 12.70
N LEU A 385 -5.02 -17.56 13.62
CA LEU A 385 -5.30 -16.30 14.30
C LEU A 385 -4.26 -15.95 15.37
N ALA A 386 -3.46 -16.91 15.86
CA ALA A 386 -2.39 -16.62 16.82
C ALA A 386 -1.18 -15.96 16.15
N THR A 387 -0.87 -16.35 14.91
CA THR A 387 0.29 -15.82 14.18
C THR A 387 -0.10 -14.94 13.00
N LEU A 388 -1.40 -14.68 12.81
CA LEU A 388 -1.98 -13.97 11.66
C LEU A 388 -1.42 -14.49 10.33
N SER A 389 -1.41 -15.80 10.16
CA SER A 389 -0.75 -16.45 9.04
C SER A 389 -1.45 -17.73 8.61
N GLY A 390 -1.21 -18.24 7.41
CA GLY A 390 -1.73 -19.53 6.99
C GLY A 390 -1.70 -19.70 5.49
N LYS A 391 -2.15 -20.87 5.01
CA LYS A 391 -2.15 -21.19 3.57
C LYS A 391 -3.23 -20.45 2.76
N ASP A 392 -4.28 -19.91 3.38
CA ASP A 392 -5.33 -19.15 2.68
C ASP A 392 -4.99 -17.65 2.55
N CYS A 393 -4.05 -17.35 1.66
CA CYS A 393 -3.64 -16.01 1.24
C CYS A 393 -4.81 -15.19 0.69
N VAL A 394 -5.67 -15.77 -0.15
CA VAL A 394 -6.79 -15.09 -0.82
C VAL A 394 -7.77 -14.51 0.18
N SER A 395 -8.16 -15.27 1.22
CA SER A 395 -9.06 -14.77 2.27
C SER A 395 -8.54 -13.53 2.99
N CYS A 396 -7.21 -13.36 3.02
CA CYS A 396 -6.53 -12.25 3.66
C CYS A 396 -6.27 -11.09 2.70
N HIS A 397 -5.79 -11.36 1.50
CA HIS A 397 -5.22 -10.40 0.55
C HIS A 397 -6.11 -10.03 -0.63
N ASP A 398 -7.25 -10.68 -0.86
CA ASP A 398 -8.19 -10.22 -1.89
C ASP A 398 -8.80 -8.83 -1.52
N LEU A 399 -9.52 -8.19 -2.44
CA LEU A 399 -10.10 -6.85 -2.25
C LEU A 399 -11.02 -6.74 -1.01
N ASP A 400 -11.75 -7.82 -0.71
CA ASP A 400 -12.59 -7.95 0.48
C ASP A 400 -11.86 -8.57 1.68
N GLY A 401 -10.54 -8.75 1.58
CA GLY A 401 -9.64 -9.35 2.56
C GLY A 401 -9.57 -8.63 3.90
N ILE A 402 -8.86 -9.22 4.87
CA ILE A 402 -8.72 -8.68 6.24
C ILE A 402 -7.52 -7.74 6.40
N VAL A 403 -6.58 -7.74 5.43
CA VAL A 403 -5.35 -6.94 5.49
C VAL A 403 -5.61 -5.46 5.17
N PRO A 404 -4.70 -4.55 5.55
CA PRO A 404 -4.75 -3.15 5.18
C PRO A 404 -4.85 -2.97 3.67
N GLU A 405 -5.52 -1.90 3.26
CA GLU A 405 -5.84 -1.58 1.87
C GLU A 405 -4.64 -1.68 0.91
N ARG A 406 -3.49 -1.14 1.33
CA ARG A 406 -2.23 -1.16 0.57
C ARG A 406 -1.64 -2.56 0.31
N LEU A 407 -2.14 -3.60 0.97
CA LEU A 407 -1.67 -4.99 0.86
C LEU A 407 -2.69 -5.89 0.17
N ARG A 408 -3.78 -5.32 -0.36
CA ARG A 408 -4.81 -6.07 -1.09
C ARG A 408 -4.52 -6.10 -2.58
N ILE A 409 -4.93 -7.17 -3.21
CA ILE A 409 -4.80 -7.42 -4.64
C ILE A 409 -6.15 -7.93 -5.19
N ASP A 410 -6.52 -7.55 -6.40
CA ASP A 410 -7.63 -8.20 -7.12
C ASP A 410 -7.23 -9.61 -7.56
N VAL A 411 -7.59 -10.61 -6.76
CA VAL A 411 -7.27 -12.01 -7.05
C VAL A 411 -8.01 -12.52 -8.28
N GLN A 412 -9.17 -11.94 -8.62
CA GLN A 412 -9.93 -12.37 -9.79
C GLN A 412 -9.23 -12.01 -11.10
N ALA A 413 -8.44 -10.94 -11.13
CA ALA A 413 -7.62 -10.58 -12.30
C ALA A 413 -6.60 -11.69 -12.62
N MET A 414 -5.99 -12.30 -11.60
CA MET A 414 -5.10 -13.45 -11.78
C MET A 414 -5.83 -14.70 -12.28
N ASN A 415 -7.14 -14.82 -11.98
CA ASN A 415 -7.96 -15.97 -12.36
C ASN A 415 -8.50 -15.93 -13.80
N MET A 416 -8.11 -14.93 -14.59
CA MET A 416 -8.45 -14.88 -16.01
C MET A 416 -7.53 -15.82 -16.81
N SER A 417 -8.08 -16.52 -17.79
CA SER A 417 -7.36 -17.57 -18.55
C SER A 417 -6.15 -17.06 -19.33
N ASP A 418 -6.11 -15.75 -19.56
CA ASP A 418 -5.03 -15.02 -20.21
C ASP A 418 -4.04 -14.40 -19.22
N ALA A 419 -4.21 -14.51 -17.90
CA ALA A 419 -3.21 -14.01 -16.95
C ALA A 419 -1.89 -14.81 -17.03
N ILE A 420 -0.74 -14.12 -16.92
CA ILE A 420 0.60 -14.74 -17.10
C ILE A 420 0.90 -15.88 -16.11
N HIS A 421 0.31 -15.83 -14.92
CA HIS A 421 0.51 -16.82 -13.85
C HIS A 421 -0.72 -17.71 -13.63
N TYR A 422 -1.62 -17.78 -14.60
CA TYR A 422 -2.86 -18.56 -14.50
C TYR A 422 -2.60 -20.06 -14.21
N ASP A 423 -1.55 -20.65 -14.78
CA ASP A 423 -1.27 -22.08 -14.64
C ASP A 423 -0.30 -22.45 -13.51
N LEU A 424 0.20 -21.46 -12.73
CA LEU A 424 1.10 -21.72 -11.60
C LEU A 424 0.45 -22.65 -10.57
N ASN A 425 1.15 -23.74 -10.23
CA ASN A 425 0.72 -24.78 -9.30
C ASN A 425 -0.69 -25.35 -9.58
N ARG A 426 -1.17 -25.31 -10.84
CA ARG A 426 -2.52 -25.77 -11.22
C ARG A 426 -2.83 -27.25 -10.89
N GLY A 427 -1.79 -28.05 -10.64
CA GLY A 427 -1.91 -29.45 -10.21
C GLY A 427 -1.99 -29.66 -8.69
N ALA A 428 -1.95 -28.60 -7.88
CA ALA A 428 -2.06 -28.69 -6.43
C ALA A 428 -3.45 -29.22 -6.03
N GLU A 429 -3.48 -30.35 -5.31
CA GLU A 429 -4.71 -30.87 -4.72
C GLU A 429 -4.96 -30.16 -3.38
N ASP A 430 -5.77 -29.10 -3.36
CA ASP A 430 -6.27 -28.47 -2.13
C ASP A 430 -7.78 -28.11 -2.26
N GLU A 431 -8.46 -27.94 -1.13
CA GLU A 431 -9.87 -27.52 -1.03
C GLU A 431 -10.04 -25.99 -1.05
N LEU A 432 -8.95 -25.23 -1.02
CA LEU A 432 -8.92 -23.76 -1.02
C LEU A 432 -9.06 -23.14 -2.42
N ASP A 433 -9.22 -21.81 -2.48
CA ASP A 433 -9.20 -21.08 -3.76
C ASP A 433 -7.89 -21.39 -4.52
N PRO A 434 -7.96 -21.80 -5.80
CA PRO A 434 -6.77 -22.16 -6.61
C PRO A 434 -5.71 -21.06 -6.69
N ASN A 435 -6.09 -19.79 -6.50
CA ASN A 435 -5.15 -18.68 -6.48
C ASN A 435 -4.20 -18.72 -5.27
N ASN A 436 -4.56 -19.39 -4.18
CA ASN A 436 -3.64 -19.61 -3.07
C ASN A 436 -2.39 -20.38 -3.52
N ALA A 437 -2.56 -21.39 -4.37
CA ALA A 437 -1.45 -22.18 -4.90
C ALA A 437 -0.48 -21.33 -5.75
N ARG A 438 -1.01 -20.33 -6.47
CA ARG A 438 -0.22 -19.35 -7.23
C ARG A 438 0.58 -18.43 -6.31
N CYS A 439 -0.04 -17.98 -5.21
CA CYS A 439 0.63 -17.19 -4.19
C CYS A 439 1.78 -17.98 -3.54
N TRP A 440 1.58 -19.27 -3.21
CA TRP A 440 2.62 -20.10 -2.62
C TRP A 440 3.81 -20.36 -3.55
N ALA A 441 3.58 -20.40 -4.87
CA ALA A 441 4.65 -20.54 -5.86
C ALA A 441 5.59 -19.33 -5.84
N CYS A 442 5.00 -18.12 -5.83
CA CYS A 442 5.75 -16.87 -5.93
C CYS A 442 6.33 -16.42 -4.58
N HIS A 443 5.53 -16.50 -3.52
CA HIS A 443 5.84 -16.00 -2.18
C HIS A 443 6.23 -17.11 -1.20
N GLY A 444 6.62 -18.30 -1.68
CA GLY A 444 6.94 -19.47 -0.86
C GLY A 444 7.92 -20.45 -1.52
N GLU A 445 8.12 -21.59 -0.85
CA GLU A 445 8.95 -22.71 -1.33
C GLU A 445 8.12 -23.87 -1.92
N GLY A 446 6.82 -23.63 -2.16
CA GLY A 446 5.82 -24.69 -2.35
C GLY A 446 5.59 -25.12 -3.79
N ASP A 447 5.95 -26.36 -4.14
CA ASP A 447 5.74 -27.01 -5.45
C ASP A 447 4.25 -27.41 -5.72
N GLY A 448 3.33 -26.80 -4.98
CA GLY A 448 1.91 -27.15 -5.00
C GLY A 448 1.56 -28.46 -4.28
N SER A 449 2.53 -29.23 -3.75
CA SER A 449 2.24 -30.41 -2.94
C SER A 449 1.76 -30.05 -1.53
N GLU A 450 0.94 -30.91 -0.91
CA GLU A 450 0.45 -30.72 0.46
C GLU A 450 1.60 -30.54 1.49
N ALA A 451 2.74 -31.20 1.27
CA ALA A 451 3.89 -31.10 2.17
C ALA A 451 4.65 -29.77 2.07
N ALA A 452 4.48 -29.05 0.96
CA ALA A 452 5.16 -27.80 0.66
C ALA A 452 4.25 -26.57 0.84
N GLN A 453 3.01 -26.78 1.29
CA GLN A 453 2.08 -25.70 1.64
C GLN A 453 2.53 -24.95 2.89
N PRO A 454 2.46 -23.60 2.88
CA PRO A 454 2.95 -22.81 3.98
C PRO A 454 2.00 -22.88 5.20
N SER A 455 2.55 -23.19 6.37
CA SER A 455 1.81 -23.17 7.64
C SER A 455 1.68 -21.76 8.24
N GLY A 456 2.44 -20.79 7.71
CA GLY A 456 2.40 -19.37 8.07
C GLY A 456 2.89 -18.49 6.92
N HIS A 457 3.24 -17.23 7.18
CA HIS A 457 3.88 -16.38 6.17
C HIS A 457 5.24 -17.01 5.83
N PRO A 458 5.51 -17.36 4.57
CA PRO A 458 6.80 -17.93 4.18
C PRO A 458 7.94 -16.93 4.41
N GLU A 459 9.19 -17.38 4.53
CA GLU A 459 10.32 -16.46 4.76
C GLU A 459 10.50 -15.43 3.64
N ASN A 460 10.11 -15.77 2.41
CA ASN A 460 10.20 -14.93 1.22
C ASN A 460 8.87 -14.23 0.87
N TYR A 461 7.93 -14.11 1.82
CA TYR A 461 6.63 -13.46 1.57
C TYR A 461 6.78 -12.00 1.10
N ASP A 462 7.77 -11.27 1.61
CA ASP A 462 8.10 -9.89 1.26
C ASP A 462 9.17 -9.77 0.16
N ASN A 463 9.76 -10.90 -0.24
CA ASN A 463 10.78 -11.02 -1.28
C ASN A 463 10.40 -12.15 -2.26
N PRO A 464 9.37 -11.95 -3.10
CA PRO A 464 8.90 -12.98 -4.03
C PRO A 464 10.02 -13.46 -4.97
N ARG A 465 9.87 -14.69 -5.48
CA ARG A 465 10.80 -15.27 -6.46
C ARG A 465 11.01 -14.35 -7.66
N ASN A 466 12.26 -14.24 -8.11
CA ASN A 466 12.60 -13.45 -9.27
C ASN A 466 12.17 -14.15 -10.57
N CYS A 467 11.69 -13.40 -11.56
CA CYS A 467 11.43 -13.90 -12.90
C CYS A 467 12.71 -14.39 -13.62
N SER A 468 13.86 -13.84 -13.27
CA SER A 468 15.17 -14.11 -13.88
C SER A 468 16.14 -14.83 -12.92
N GLY A 469 17.29 -15.30 -13.42
CA GLY A 469 18.39 -15.79 -12.56
C GLY A 469 18.26 -17.23 -12.04
N GLY A 470 17.21 -17.94 -12.47
CA GLY A 470 17.02 -19.35 -12.20
C GLY A 470 16.19 -19.68 -10.97
N ASP A 471 15.34 -18.76 -10.50
CA ASP A 471 14.40 -18.97 -9.38
C ASP A 471 13.03 -19.53 -9.79
N CYS A 472 12.53 -19.20 -10.99
CA CYS A 472 11.29 -19.73 -11.57
C CYS A 472 11.52 -20.29 -12.98
N HIS A 473 12.01 -19.48 -13.92
CA HIS A 473 12.12 -19.88 -15.33
C HIS A 473 13.48 -20.53 -15.68
N SER A 474 13.80 -21.70 -15.10
CA SER A 474 15.04 -22.47 -15.34
C SER A 474 14.75 -23.90 -15.77
N ILE A 475 15.51 -24.46 -16.73
CA ILE A 475 15.32 -25.84 -17.25
C ILE A 475 15.30 -26.90 -16.13
N ASN A 476 15.97 -26.63 -15.01
CA ASN A 476 16.02 -27.54 -13.87
C ASN A 476 14.89 -27.32 -12.84
N GLN A 477 14.05 -26.28 -12.98
CA GLN A 477 13.11 -25.82 -11.96
C GLN A 477 11.63 -25.78 -12.40
N SER A 478 11.23 -26.67 -13.31
CA SER A 478 9.82 -26.88 -13.73
C SER A 478 8.94 -27.53 -12.65
N ILE A 479 8.94 -27.03 -11.41
CA ILE A 479 8.16 -27.59 -10.30
C ILE A 479 6.84 -26.84 -10.07
N PHE A 480 6.64 -25.65 -10.65
CA PHE A 480 5.42 -24.85 -10.45
C PHE A 480 4.54 -24.72 -11.70
N ASN A 481 4.85 -25.44 -12.80
CA ASN A 481 4.18 -25.33 -14.11
C ASN A 481 4.27 -23.95 -14.78
N GLU A 482 5.32 -23.18 -14.46
CA GLU A 482 5.65 -21.97 -15.18
C GLU A 482 6.11 -22.27 -16.62
N PRO A 483 5.70 -21.47 -17.63
CA PRO A 483 6.20 -21.60 -18.98
C PRO A 483 7.69 -21.25 -19.03
N MET A 484 8.45 -21.89 -19.92
CA MET A 484 9.90 -21.73 -19.92
C MET A 484 10.33 -20.53 -20.77
N VAL A 485 11.35 -19.78 -20.33
CA VAL A 485 11.88 -18.62 -21.09
C VAL A 485 12.27 -19.00 -22.52
N TYR A 486 12.68 -20.24 -22.76
CA TYR A 486 13.04 -20.68 -24.11
C TYR A 486 11.86 -20.71 -25.09
N GLU A 487 10.61 -20.69 -24.61
CA GLU A 487 9.41 -20.62 -25.45
C GLU A 487 9.29 -19.30 -26.21
N HIS A 488 10.12 -18.30 -25.86
CA HIS A 488 10.35 -17.09 -26.67
C HIS A 488 11.19 -17.37 -27.95
N PHE A 489 11.80 -18.56 -28.08
CA PHE A 489 12.61 -18.95 -29.23
C PHE A 489 11.99 -20.12 -30.00
N MET A 490 11.87 -19.99 -31.33
CA MET A 490 11.55 -21.13 -32.18
C MET A 490 12.74 -22.10 -32.21
N TYR A 491 12.49 -23.41 -32.04
CA TYR A 491 13.50 -24.47 -32.04
C TYR A 491 14.52 -24.47 -30.89
N ALA A 492 14.13 -24.02 -29.70
CA ALA A 492 14.96 -24.15 -28.49
C ALA A 492 15.45 -25.59 -28.23
N ASP A 493 14.69 -26.60 -28.67
CA ASP A 493 15.02 -28.02 -28.63
C ASP A 493 16.17 -28.44 -29.57
N LYS A 494 16.60 -27.55 -30.48
CA LYS A 494 17.67 -27.79 -31.47
C LYS A 494 18.93 -26.95 -31.24
N LEU A 495 18.96 -26.07 -30.25
CA LEU A 495 20.12 -25.26 -29.85
C LEU A 495 21.13 -26.05 -29.00
N ASP A 496 21.27 -27.36 -29.26
CA ASP A 496 22.27 -28.23 -28.62
C ASP A 496 23.66 -27.95 -29.23
N ASN A 497 24.27 -26.83 -28.83
CA ASN A 497 25.65 -26.49 -29.18
C ASN A 497 26.59 -27.36 -28.34
N GLU A 498 27.27 -28.32 -28.99
CA GLU A 498 28.32 -29.14 -28.36
C GLU A 498 29.39 -28.23 -27.74
N GLY A 499 29.37 -28.10 -26.41
CA GLY A 499 30.37 -27.36 -25.64
C GLY A 499 29.81 -26.35 -24.62
N ASN A 500 28.51 -26.04 -24.65
CA ASN A 500 27.92 -25.15 -23.66
C ASN A 500 27.43 -25.95 -22.43
N VAL A 501 28.10 -25.79 -21.28
CA VAL A 501 27.76 -26.51 -20.04
C VAL A 501 26.66 -25.80 -19.23
N LEU A 502 25.86 -24.92 -19.84
CA LEU A 502 24.67 -24.33 -19.23
C LEU A 502 23.55 -24.22 -20.28
N PRO A 503 22.44 -24.98 -20.17
CA PRO A 503 21.35 -24.94 -21.12
C PRO A 503 20.32 -23.91 -20.63
N THR A 504 20.56 -22.64 -20.88
CA THR A 504 19.56 -21.58 -20.95
C THR A 504 20.24 -20.44 -21.72
N ALA A 505 19.75 -20.11 -22.91
CA ALA A 505 20.05 -18.80 -23.46
C ALA A 505 19.46 -17.77 -22.50
N ASN A 506 20.30 -17.22 -21.64
CA ASN A 506 19.96 -16.18 -20.68
C ASN A 506 19.60 -14.95 -21.49
N ILE A 507 18.31 -14.64 -21.64
CA ILE A 507 17.89 -13.30 -22.07
C ILE A 507 18.39 -12.35 -20.97
N SER A 508 19.54 -11.70 -21.19
CA SER A 508 20.03 -10.64 -20.31
C SER A 508 19.48 -9.31 -20.83
N THR A 509 18.37 -8.87 -20.24
CA THR A 509 17.85 -7.52 -20.44
C THR A 509 18.57 -6.54 -19.51
N GLY A 510 18.75 -5.29 -19.92
CA GLY A 510 19.30 -4.22 -19.06
C GLY A 510 18.37 -3.83 -17.89
N VAL A 511 17.12 -4.32 -17.92
CA VAL A 511 16.09 -4.13 -16.88
C VAL A 511 15.47 -5.47 -16.48
N SER A 512 14.77 -5.52 -15.35
CA SER A 512 14.08 -6.74 -14.88
C SER A 512 12.89 -7.10 -15.77
N CYS A 513 12.49 -8.37 -15.80
CA CYS A 513 11.43 -8.88 -16.67
C CYS A 513 10.07 -8.19 -16.43
N ASP A 514 9.75 -7.87 -15.18
CA ASP A 514 8.58 -7.09 -14.79
C ASP A 514 8.56 -5.69 -15.40
N ARG A 515 9.72 -5.02 -15.50
CA ARG A 515 9.82 -3.72 -16.17
C ARG A 515 9.68 -3.85 -17.68
N CYS A 516 10.20 -4.94 -18.25
CA CYS A 516 10.07 -5.23 -19.67
C CYS A 516 8.61 -5.50 -20.09
N HIS A 517 7.83 -6.17 -19.22
CA HIS A 517 6.45 -6.59 -19.50
C HIS A 517 5.38 -5.66 -18.91
N ILE A 518 5.72 -4.42 -18.54
CA ILE A 518 4.76 -3.45 -17.96
C ILE A 518 3.55 -3.18 -18.88
N ASN A 519 3.73 -3.29 -20.20
CA ASN A 519 2.67 -3.11 -21.19
C ASN A 519 1.62 -4.23 -21.18
N SER A 520 1.91 -5.35 -20.50
CA SER A 520 1.00 -6.49 -20.40
C SER A 520 -0.07 -6.34 -19.33
N ILE A 521 -0.01 -5.26 -18.53
CA ILE A 521 -0.94 -5.04 -17.42
C ILE A 521 -2.34 -4.79 -17.96
N MET A 522 -3.29 -5.64 -17.58
CA MET A 522 -4.69 -5.48 -17.91
C MET A 522 -5.38 -4.45 -17.02
N GLU A 523 -6.41 -3.77 -17.54
CA GLU A 523 -7.33 -2.98 -16.73
C GLU A 523 -7.97 -3.87 -15.65
N ASN A 524 -7.73 -3.55 -14.39
CA ASN A 524 -8.36 -4.19 -13.24
C ASN A 524 -9.53 -3.34 -12.72
N ARG A 525 -10.31 -3.90 -11.79
CA ARG A 525 -11.61 -3.34 -11.38
C ARG A 525 -11.55 -2.00 -10.61
N ASP A 526 -10.38 -1.47 -10.27
CA ASP A 526 -10.29 -0.18 -9.57
C ASP A 526 -8.96 0.58 -9.82
N PRO A 527 -8.92 1.52 -10.79
CA PRO A 527 -7.71 2.28 -11.13
C PRO A 527 -7.27 3.27 -10.03
N ASP A 528 -8.10 3.55 -9.02
CA ASP A 528 -7.77 4.47 -7.91
C ASP A 528 -6.91 3.81 -6.82
N TYR A 529 -6.83 2.48 -6.79
CA TYR A 529 -6.17 1.69 -5.74
C TYR A 529 -4.73 1.30 -6.04
N ILE A 530 -4.27 1.50 -7.27
CA ILE A 530 -3.01 0.96 -7.76
C ILE A 530 -1.99 2.07 -7.95
N ARG A 531 -0.90 2.00 -7.19
CA ARG A 531 0.26 2.88 -7.42
C ARG A 531 0.92 2.45 -8.73
N THR A 532 0.89 3.32 -9.73
CA THR A 532 1.44 3.15 -11.09
C THR A 532 2.97 2.97 -11.16
N SER A 533 3.66 3.00 -10.02
CA SER A 533 5.13 2.86 -9.91
C SER A 533 5.58 1.55 -9.26
N ASP A 534 4.68 0.58 -9.09
CA ASP A 534 4.97 -0.68 -8.40
C ASP A 534 5.40 -1.77 -9.40
N ILE A 535 6.62 -2.28 -9.21
CA ILE A 535 7.21 -3.36 -10.02
C ILE A 535 6.43 -4.69 -9.91
N SER A 536 5.57 -4.85 -8.90
CA SER A 536 4.78 -6.07 -8.69
C SER A 536 3.54 -6.19 -9.60
N LEU A 537 3.18 -5.14 -10.35
CA LEU A 537 1.94 -5.12 -11.13
C LEU A 537 1.91 -6.13 -12.25
N VAL A 538 3.04 -6.36 -12.92
CA VAL A 538 3.11 -7.38 -13.97
C VAL A 538 2.85 -8.77 -13.40
N SER A 539 3.44 -9.09 -12.25
CA SER A 539 3.28 -10.40 -11.61
C SER A 539 1.83 -10.70 -11.20
N HIS A 540 1.04 -9.68 -10.84
CA HIS A 540 -0.36 -9.83 -10.42
C HIS A 540 -1.38 -9.59 -11.55
N TYR A 541 -1.06 -8.74 -12.53
CA TYR A 541 -2.04 -8.22 -13.51
C TYR A 541 -1.59 -8.33 -14.97
N GLY A 542 -0.44 -8.96 -15.24
CA GLY A 542 0.06 -9.19 -16.59
C GLY A 542 -0.79 -10.20 -17.37
N SER A 543 -1.00 -9.94 -18.66
CA SER A 543 -1.66 -10.82 -19.62
C SER A 543 -0.69 -11.45 -20.60
N THR A 544 -0.93 -12.72 -20.90
CA THR A 544 -0.32 -13.48 -22.00
C THR A 544 -0.63 -12.92 -23.38
N HIS A 545 -1.73 -12.17 -23.56
CA HIS A 545 -2.06 -11.53 -24.84
C HIS A 545 -1.25 -10.26 -25.10
N ASP A 546 -0.93 -9.53 -24.03
CA ASP A 546 -0.32 -8.20 -24.10
C ASP A 546 1.13 -8.17 -23.56
N LEU A 547 1.70 -9.34 -23.25
CA LEU A 547 3.16 -9.54 -23.00
C LEU A 547 3.99 -8.82 -24.07
N MET A 548 3.47 -8.76 -25.30
CA MET A 548 3.81 -7.83 -26.37
C MET A 548 2.52 -7.41 -27.12
N ALA A 549 1.80 -6.40 -26.64
CA ALA A 549 0.52 -6.00 -27.22
C ALA A 549 0.64 -5.62 -28.71
N TYR A 550 0.02 -6.46 -29.55
CA TYR A 550 -0.53 -6.10 -30.85
C TYR A 550 -2.06 -5.88 -30.71
N PRO A 551 -2.54 -4.64 -30.77
CA PRO A 551 -3.87 -4.35 -31.29
C PRO A 551 -3.70 -3.84 -32.72
N ASP A 552 -3.73 -4.76 -33.71
CA ASP A 552 -3.93 -4.60 -35.17
C ASP A 552 -3.22 -3.46 -35.95
N PHE A 553 -2.45 -2.56 -35.32
CA PHE A 553 -1.92 -1.34 -35.93
C PHE A 553 -0.55 -0.88 -35.41
N ILE A 554 0.15 -1.68 -34.62
CA ILE A 554 1.53 -1.38 -34.19
C ILE A 554 2.40 -2.61 -34.41
N MET A 555 3.14 -2.61 -35.51
CA MET A 555 4.17 -3.61 -35.83
C MET A 555 5.39 -3.37 -34.96
N THR A 556 5.68 -4.29 -34.05
CA THR A 556 7.01 -4.45 -33.44
C THR A 556 7.31 -5.93 -33.34
N ASP A 557 8.09 -6.47 -34.27
CA ASP A 557 9.47 -6.92 -33.99
C ASP A 557 10.14 -7.47 -35.26
N CYS A 558 11.29 -6.94 -35.65
CA CYS A 558 11.95 -7.24 -36.92
C CYS A 558 13.12 -8.23 -36.79
N VAL A 559 13.79 -8.42 -35.65
CA VAL A 559 14.95 -9.35 -35.65
C VAL A 559 14.53 -10.83 -35.65
N TYR A 560 13.37 -11.15 -35.10
CA TYR A 560 12.81 -12.52 -35.19
C TYR A 560 12.45 -12.93 -36.63
N CYS A 561 12.26 -11.96 -37.54
CA CYS A 561 11.75 -12.16 -38.90
C CYS A 561 12.77 -11.85 -40.02
N HIS A 562 13.93 -11.25 -39.72
CA HIS A 562 14.80 -10.66 -40.75
C HIS A 562 16.18 -11.33 -40.98
N GLU A 563 16.60 -12.33 -40.20
CA GLU A 563 17.79 -13.11 -40.55
C GLU A 563 17.44 -14.38 -41.35
N GLY A 564 17.70 -14.32 -42.66
CA GLY A 564 17.54 -15.44 -43.58
C GLY A 564 18.62 -16.52 -43.39
N HIS A 565 18.20 -17.73 -43.00
CA HIS A 565 19.04 -18.93 -43.12
C HIS A 565 19.02 -19.48 -44.56
N TYR A 566 20.18 -19.49 -45.22
CA TYR A 566 20.35 -20.04 -46.57
C TYR A 566 20.36 -21.59 -46.59
N LYS A 567 19.72 -22.16 -47.62
CA LYS A 567 19.66 -23.58 -48.00
C LYS A 567 21.05 -24.15 -48.34
N GLU A 568 21.63 -25.05 -47.56
CA GLU A 568 22.48 -26.16 -48.04
C GLU A 568 22.48 -27.32 -47.03
N ASP A 569 21.48 -28.23 -47.05
CA ASP A 569 21.70 -29.68 -46.74
C ASP A 569 20.48 -30.63 -46.78
N TRP A 570 19.30 -30.20 -47.23
CA TRP A 570 18.16 -31.13 -47.32
C TRP A 570 18.02 -31.73 -48.73
N GLY A 571 18.50 -32.97 -48.85
CA GLY A 571 18.38 -33.79 -50.05
C GLY A 571 16.94 -33.96 -50.57
N GLU A 572 16.86 -34.28 -51.86
CA GLU A 572 15.66 -34.45 -52.68
C GLU A 572 14.50 -35.14 -51.95
N GLY A 573 13.37 -34.46 -51.71
CA GLY A 573 12.16 -35.16 -51.24
C GLY A 573 10.93 -34.38 -50.76
N ILE A 574 10.97 -33.06 -50.56
CA ILE A 574 9.77 -32.31 -50.12
C ILE A 574 9.48 -31.14 -51.07
N SER A 575 8.32 -31.19 -51.70
CA SER A 575 7.83 -30.19 -52.67
C SER A 575 7.00 -29.11 -51.99
N GLY A 576 7.33 -27.84 -52.24
CA GLY A 576 6.36 -26.75 -52.43
C GLY A 576 6.08 -25.78 -51.27
N ASP A 577 6.53 -24.53 -51.46
CA ASP A 577 5.81 -23.27 -51.17
C ASP A 577 5.70 -22.70 -49.74
N TRP A 578 6.73 -22.74 -48.89
CA TRP A 578 6.68 -21.95 -47.63
C TRP A 578 7.99 -21.23 -47.23
N GLY A 579 8.97 -21.12 -48.13
CA GLY A 579 10.31 -20.63 -47.74
C GLY A 579 10.91 -19.49 -48.56
N ASP A 580 10.28 -19.04 -49.65
CA ASP A 580 10.99 -18.25 -50.67
C ASP A 580 10.40 -16.83 -50.94
N GLU A 581 9.47 -16.27 -50.13
CA GLU A 581 8.80 -14.99 -50.52
C GLU A 581 8.91 -13.78 -49.57
N ILE A 582 9.53 -13.85 -48.38
CA ILE A 582 9.52 -12.68 -47.46
C ILE A 582 10.82 -11.86 -47.50
N ALA A 583 12.00 -12.48 -47.63
CA ALA A 583 13.27 -11.76 -47.66
C ALA A 583 13.58 -11.09 -49.02
N GLU A 584 13.13 -11.68 -50.14
CA GLU A 584 13.42 -11.13 -51.48
C GLU A 584 12.50 -9.98 -51.91
N GLU A 585 11.37 -9.72 -51.22
CA GLU A 585 10.50 -8.56 -51.51
C GLU A 585 10.80 -7.31 -50.65
N TRP A 586 11.47 -7.43 -49.49
CA TRP A 586 11.55 -6.33 -48.49
C TRP A 586 12.97 -5.84 -48.16
N GLY A 587 14.02 -6.50 -48.65
CA GLY A 587 15.41 -6.05 -48.48
C GLY A 587 15.95 -6.17 -47.04
N ASP A 588 17.28 -6.11 -46.90
CA ASP A 588 17.94 -5.99 -45.61
C ASP A 588 17.44 -4.73 -44.88
N ALA A 589 17.28 -4.79 -43.56
CA ALA A 589 17.02 -3.58 -42.77
C ALA A 589 18.29 -2.71 -42.83
N ILE A 590 18.30 -1.79 -43.78
CA ILE A 590 19.34 -0.79 -44.00
C ILE A 590 19.40 0.13 -42.78
N ASP A 591 20.59 0.28 -42.19
CA ASP A 591 20.87 1.37 -41.26
C ASP A 591 20.54 2.69 -41.99
N PRO A 592 19.67 3.57 -41.46
CA PRO A 592 19.37 4.85 -42.09
C PRO A 592 20.61 5.74 -42.30
N MET A 593 21.75 5.41 -41.70
CA MET A 593 23.06 6.03 -41.92
C MET A 593 23.91 5.35 -43.02
N ASP A 594 23.56 4.14 -43.46
CA ASP A 594 24.32 3.35 -44.45
C ASP A 594 23.99 3.66 -45.93
N GLN A 595 23.12 4.64 -46.23
CA GLN A 595 22.89 5.09 -47.61
C GLN A 595 23.34 6.53 -47.84
N GLU A 596 24.38 6.69 -48.68
CA GLU A 596 24.78 7.96 -49.31
C GLU A 596 23.78 8.47 -50.39
N ALA A 597 22.47 8.22 -50.26
CA ALA A 597 21.46 8.65 -51.25
C ALA A 597 20.26 9.40 -50.63
N ASP A 598 19.83 10.48 -51.30
CA ASP A 598 18.82 11.44 -50.84
C ASP A 598 17.51 10.79 -50.35
N MET A 599 17.22 10.91 -49.05
CA MET A 599 16.01 10.44 -48.36
C MET A 599 14.72 11.25 -48.69
N ILE A 600 14.72 11.95 -49.84
CA ILE A 600 13.66 12.84 -50.30
C ILE A 600 13.03 12.27 -51.59
N GLU A 601 11.74 11.93 -51.56
CA GLU A 601 11.01 11.38 -52.71
C GLU A 601 10.09 12.46 -53.32
N ASP A 602 10.14 12.63 -54.66
CA ASP A 602 9.32 13.60 -55.40
C ASP A 602 7.92 13.03 -55.69
N GLU A 603 6.95 13.28 -54.80
CA GLU A 603 5.57 12.80 -54.98
C GLU A 603 4.73 13.65 -55.98
N GLY A 604 5.31 14.69 -56.62
CA GLY A 604 4.61 15.49 -57.62
C GLY A 604 3.34 16.21 -57.10
N ASP A 605 2.29 16.29 -57.92
CA ASP A 605 1.05 17.06 -57.65
C ASP A 605 0.29 16.65 -56.35
N GLU A 606 0.60 15.49 -55.75
CA GLU A 606 -0.06 14.96 -54.53
C GLU A 606 0.38 15.66 -53.24
N TYR A 607 1.54 16.34 -53.21
CA TYR A 607 2.05 17.05 -52.03
C TYR A 607 1.93 18.58 -52.17
N SER A 608 0.78 19.03 -52.72
CA SER A 608 0.41 20.44 -52.86
C SER A 608 -0.66 20.84 -51.85
N ARG A 609 -0.54 22.02 -51.22
CA ARG A 609 -1.56 22.55 -50.30
C ARG A 609 -1.82 24.04 -50.50
N THR A 610 -3.10 24.37 -50.63
CA THR A 610 -3.57 25.77 -50.61
C THR A 610 -3.87 26.19 -49.17
N MET A 611 -3.25 27.28 -48.70
CA MET A 611 -3.30 27.75 -47.31
C MET A 611 -3.61 29.24 -47.23
N SER A 612 -4.50 29.61 -46.32
CA SER A 612 -4.81 31.00 -45.93
C SER A 612 -3.97 31.43 -44.73
N ALA A 613 -3.90 32.73 -44.47
CA ALA A 613 -3.30 33.24 -43.23
C ALA A 613 -4.03 32.68 -41.99
N GLY A 614 -3.29 32.00 -41.13
CA GLY A 614 -3.76 31.28 -39.95
C GLY A 614 -3.77 29.76 -40.10
N ASP A 615 -3.73 29.24 -41.33
CA ASP A 615 -3.78 27.79 -41.59
C ASP A 615 -2.47 27.11 -41.20
N GLN A 616 -2.61 25.89 -40.69
CA GLN A 616 -1.50 25.00 -40.31
C GLN A 616 -1.52 23.73 -41.18
N TRP A 617 -0.33 23.30 -41.56
CA TRP A 617 -0.05 22.07 -42.26
C TRP A 617 0.87 21.21 -41.41
N ALA A 618 0.28 20.19 -40.78
CA ALA A 618 1.06 19.12 -40.17
C ALA A 618 1.80 18.35 -41.28
N LEU A 619 3.11 18.54 -41.32
CA LEU A 619 4.05 17.77 -42.12
C LEU A 619 4.43 16.48 -41.36
N ARG A 620 5.25 15.61 -41.97
CA ARG A 620 5.74 14.39 -41.31
C ARG A 620 6.75 14.74 -40.19
N ASN A 621 7.11 13.78 -39.34
CA ASN A 621 8.14 13.91 -38.28
C ASN A 621 7.89 15.03 -37.24
N GLY A 622 6.62 15.33 -36.97
CA GLY A 622 6.22 16.33 -35.96
C GLY A 622 6.30 17.77 -36.44
N TYR A 623 6.74 18.01 -37.67
CA TYR A 623 6.82 19.35 -38.24
C TYR A 623 5.42 19.92 -38.52
N ILE A 624 5.20 21.18 -38.18
CA ILE A 624 3.99 21.94 -38.46
C ILE A 624 4.40 23.21 -39.18
N PHE A 625 4.00 23.32 -40.44
CA PHE A 625 4.20 24.51 -41.27
C PHE A 625 2.95 25.38 -41.23
N LYS A 626 3.08 26.64 -40.84
CA LYS A 626 1.96 27.57 -40.66
C LYS A 626 2.15 28.78 -41.53
N VAL A 627 1.11 29.18 -42.26
CA VAL A 627 1.10 30.47 -42.97
C VAL A 627 0.52 31.52 -42.04
N THR A 628 1.29 32.53 -41.66
CA THR A 628 0.85 33.57 -40.72
C THR A 628 0.37 34.83 -41.42
N ALA A 629 0.86 35.13 -42.64
CA ALA A 629 0.35 36.19 -43.50
C ALA A 629 0.62 35.88 -44.99
N VAL A 630 -0.21 36.40 -45.90
CA VAL A 630 0.03 36.33 -47.35
C VAL A 630 -0.03 37.74 -47.90
N ASP A 631 0.95 38.10 -48.74
CA ASP A 631 1.07 39.43 -49.31
C ASP A 631 -0.09 39.76 -50.26
N LEU A 632 -0.67 40.96 -50.07
CA LEU A 632 -1.72 41.52 -50.91
C LEU A 632 -1.19 42.08 -52.23
N GLU A 633 0.11 42.11 -52.50
CA GLU A 633 0.69 42.50 -53.80
C GLU A 633 1.02 41.29 -54.70
N GLY A 634 1.15 40.08 -54.12
CA GLY A 634 0.95 38.81 -54.83
C GLY A 634 2.16 37.89 -55.00
N ASP A 635 3.28 38.17 -54.33
CA ASP A 635 4.53 37.43 -54.57
C ASP A 635 5.13 36.77 -53.31
N ASN A 636 4.60 37.00 -52.10
CA ASN A 636 5.23 36.58 -50.83
C ASN A 636 4.23 35.98 -49.81
N ALA A 637 4.72 35.13 -48.91
CA ALA A 637 4.00 34.65 -47.73
C ALA A 637 4.91 34.64 -46.49
N HIS A 638 4.37 34.97 -45.31
CA HIS A 638 5.05 34.82 -44.02
C HIS A 638 4.68 33.47 -43.42
N ILE A 639 5.67 32.68 -43.05
CA ILE A 639 5.51 31.29 -42.61
C ILE A 639 6.26 31.04 -41.31
N GLN A 640 5.78 30.06 -40.56
CA GLN A 640 6.40 29.53 -39.35
C GLN A 640 6.51 28.02 -39.49
N LEU A 641 7.70 27.47 -39.26
CA LEU A 641 7.90 26.02 -39.14
C LEU A 641 8.15 25.71 -37.67
N SER A 642 7.37 24.80 -37.10
CA SER A 642 7.59 24.26 -35.76
C SER A 642 7.73 22.74 -35.80
N ARG A 643 8.29 22.10 -34.77
CA ARG A 643 8.33 20.64 -34.62
C ARG A 643 7.92 20.26 -33.20
N TYR A 644 6.93 19.37 -33.07
CA TYR A 644 6.35 18.93 -31.79
C TYR A 644 5.94 20.05 -30.81
N GLY A 645 5.67 21.26 -31.32
CA GLY A 645 5.28 22.43 -30.53
C GLY A 645 6.34 23.52 -30.43
N GLU A 646 7.60 23.24 -30.77
CA GLU A 646 8.71 24.20 -30.74
C GLU A 646 8.86 24.94 -32.06
N LEU A 647 8.94 26.27 -32.03
CA LEU A 647 9.13 27.09 -33.23
C LEU A 647 10.59 26.99 -33.70
N LEU A 648 10.82 26.46 -34.89
CA LEU A 648 12.14 26.29 -35.50
C LEU A 648 12.52 27.50 -36.35
N GLU A 649 11.60 27.98 -37.19
CA GLU A 649 11.83 29.12 -38.05
C GLU A 649 10.58 30.00 -38.22
N ASP A 650 10.80 31.30 -38.44
CA ASP A 650 9.76 32.29 -38.71
C ASP A 650 10.29 33.27 -39.78
N GLN A 651 9.84 33.13 -41.03
CA GLN A 651 10.41 33.88 -42.15
C GLN A 651 9.44 34.12 -43.33
N ILE A 652 9.83 34.99 -44.26
CA ILE A 652 9.06 35.30 -45.48
C ILE A 652 9.62 34.50 -46.65
N VAL A 653 8.74 33.77 -47.32
CA VAL A 653 9.03 32.96 -48.51
C VAL A 653 8.45 33.62 -49.76
N TYR A 654 9.15 33.46 -50.89
CA TYR A 654 8.89 34.16 -52.15
C TYR A 654 8.42 33.19 -53.23
N LEU A 655 7.53 33.65 -54.12
CA LEU A 655 6.98 32.85 -55.21
C LEU A 655 8.10 32.31 -56.12
N ASN A 656 8.08 31.00 -56.39
CA ASN A 656 9.10 30.23 -57.11
C ASN A 656 10.49 30.18 -56.44
N SER A 657 10.58 30.44 -55.14
CA SER A 657 11.80 30.18 -54.35
C SER A 657 11.58 28.98 -53.43
N PRO A 658 12.54 28.04 -53.36
CA PRO A 658 12.49 26.97 -52.37
C PRO A 658 12.66 27.52 -50.97
N TYR A 659 11.82 27.01 -50.07
CA TYR A 659 12.00 27.04 -48.64
C TYR A 659 12.52 25.68 -48.22
N ASP A 660 13.81 25.60 -47.92
CA ASP A 660 14.44 24.44 -47.32
C ASP A 660 14.75 24.74 -45.84
N TYR A 661 14.44 23.76 -44.98
CA TYR A 661 14.91 23.72 -43.61
C TYR A 661 15.98 22.64 -43.52
N GLU A 662 17.23 23.05 -43.33
CA GLU A 662 18.37 22.17 -43.12
C GLU A 662 18.77 22.14 -41.65
N ARG A 663 19.11 20.96 -41.15
CA ARG A 663 19.69 20.77 -39.81
C ARG A 663 21.11 20.24 -39.96
N GLU A 664 22.05 20.81 -39.21
CA GLU A 664 23.38 20.20 -39.04
C GLU A 664 23.20 18.93 -38.21
N VAL A 665 23.48 17.79 -38.84
CA VAL A 665 23.57 16.49 -38.19
C VAL A 665 25.04 16.16 -38.05
N THR A 666 25.46 15.92 -36.81
CA THR A 666 26.81 15.45 -36.53
C THR A 666 26.73 13.98 -36.20
N ASP A 667 27.35 13.18 -37.06
CA ASP A 667 27.49 11.74 -36.87
C ASP A 667 28.97 11.36 -37.00
N ASP A 668 29.45 10.57 -36.04
CA ASP A 668 30.85 10.15 -35.90
C ASP A 668 31.89 11.29 -36.13
N GLY A 669 31.60 12.48 -35.59
CA GLY A 669 32.46 13.66 -35.69
C GLY A 669 32.52 14.33 -37.07
N LYS A 670 31.71 13.91 -38.05
CA LYS A 670 31.46 14.62 -39.31
C LYS A 670 30.14 15.36 -39.20
N THR A 671 30.14 16.65 -39.56
CA THR A 671 28.92 17.46 -39.59
C THR A 671 28.49 17.66 -41.03
N PHE A 672 27.24 17.29 -41.34
CA PHE A 672 26.61 17.52 -42.64
C PHE A 672 25.26 18.20 -42.47
N ASN A 673 24.87 18.99 -43.46
CA ASN A 673 23.54 19.61 -43.50
C ASN A 673 22.55 18.62 -44.11
N GLN A 674 21.53 18.25 -43.34
CA GLN A 674 20.43 17.42 -43.78
C GLN A 674 19.19 18.29 -44.03
N THR A 675 18.65 18.27 -45.25
CA THR A 675 17.40 18.98 -45.59
C THR A 675 16.19 18.18 -45.10
N ASP A 676 15.53 18.67 -44.05
CA ASP A 676 14.41 18.00 -43.37
C ASP A 676 13.04 18.34 -43.99
N VAL A 677 12.88 19.57 -44.47
CA VAL A 677 11.66 20.08 -45.13
C VAL A 677 12.07 20.88 -46.35
N LEU A 678 11.44 20.64 -47.51
CA LEU A 678 11.65 21.41 -48.73
C LEU A 678 10.29 21.78 -49.32
N LEU A 679 9.84 23.02 -49.17
CA LEU A 679 8.56 23.52 -49.70
C LEU A 679 8.78 24.68 -50.67
N ASN A 680 8.10 24.69 -51.81
CA ASN A 680 8.11 25.79 -52.77
C ASN A 680 6.78 26.55 -52.68
N LEU A 681 6.81 27.87 -52.59
CA LEU A 681 5.63 28.69 -52.85
C LEU A 681 5.40 28.73 -54.38
N THR A 682 4.43 27.97 -54.89
CA THR A 682 4.20 27.80 -56.34
C THR A 682 3.07 28.66 -56.89
N GLY A 683 2.21 29.20 -56.03
CA GLY A 683 1.12 30.07 -56.45
C GLY A 683 0.57 30.96 -55.35
N ILE A 684 0.04 32.14 -55.71
CA ILE A 684 -0.84 32.94 -54.85
C ILE A 684 -2.13 33.22 -55.62
N MET A 685 -3.27 32.84 -55.03
CA MET A 685 -4.59 33.05 -55.63
C MET A 685 -5.40 34.06 -54.84
N ARG A 686 -6.13 34.92 -55.57
CA ARG A 686 -7.03 35.93 -54.99
C ARG A 686 -8.47 35.57 -55.32
N TYR A 687 -9.34 35.70 -54.34
CA TYR A 687 -10.78 35.57 -54.52
C TYR A 687 -11.53 36.63 -53.71
N GLU A 688 -12.84 36.72 -53.91
CA GLU A 688 -13.69 37.82 -53.39
C GLU A 688 -13.74 37.93 -51.84
N GLY A 689 -13.12 36.98 -51.12
CA GLY A 689 -13.04 36.94 -49.66
C GLY A 689 -11.64 36.83 -49.06
N GLY A 690 -10.55 36.88 -49.84
CA GLY A 690 -9.19 36.75 -49.31
C GLY A 690 -8.10 36.40 -50.33
N VAL A 691 -6.90 36.14 -49.81
CA VAL A 691 -5.72 35.69 -50.57
C VAL A 691 -5.22 34.39 -49.95
N VAL A 692 -4.85 33.41 -50.79
CA VAL A 692 -4.29 32.11 -50.38
C VAL A 692 -2.97 31.86 -51.09
N ALA A 693 -2.06 31.19 -50.42
CA ALA A 693 -0.78 30.72 -50.94
C ALA A 693 -0.87 29.21 -51.24
N ILE A 694 -0.25 28.77 -52.33
CA ILE A 694 -0.14 27.36 -52.72
C ILE A 694 1.31 26.95 -52.51
N PHE A 695 1.53 25.95 -51.66
CA PHE A 695 2.83 25.36 -51.42
C PHE A 695 2.89 23.96 -52.01
N GLU A 696 4.00 23.61 -52.66
CA GLU A 696 4.32 22.29 -53.20
C GLU A 696 5.71 21.88 -52.73
N GLY A 697 5.89 20.68 -52.20
CA GLY A 697 7.23 20.26 -51.81
C GLY A 697 7.31 18.89 -51.15
N GLN A 698 8.48 18.59 -50.63
CA GLN A 698 8.90 17.28 -50.16
C GLN A 698 9.34 17.36 -48.68
N THR A 699 9.26 16.23 -47.97
CA THR A 699 9.77 16.07 -46.60
C THR A 699 10.45 14.72 -46.49
N ILE A 700 11.42 14.57 -45.59
CA ILE A 700 12.11 13.28 -45.37
C ILE A 700 11.10 12.15 -45.09
N LYS A 701 11.31 11.00 -45.74
CA LYS A 701 10.55 9.77 -45.50
C LYS A 701 11.02 9.10 -44.20
N ARG A 702 10.06 8.65 -43.37
CA ARG A 702 10.33 7.80 -42.20
C ARG A 702 10.01 6.35 -42.56
N ILE A 703 10.85 5.39 -42.17
CA ILE A 703 10.67 3.97 -42.48
C ILE A 703 9.60 3.31 -41.57
N HIS A 704 9.29 3.91 -40.41
CA HIS A 704 8.20 3.46 -39.51
C HIS A 704 7.72 4.55 -38.53
N LYS A 705 6.64 4.28 -37.77
CA LYS A 705 6.07 5.17 -36.74
C LYS A 705 6.57 4.73 -35.36
N GLU A 706 7.30 5.59 -34.67
CA GLU A 706 7.78 5.33 -33.30
C GLU A 706 6.71 5.72 -32.27
N THR A 707 6.68 5.00 -31.15
CA THR A 707 5.86 5.35 -29.98
C THR A 707 6.78 5.94 -28.89
N GLY A 708 6.26 6.84 -28.06
CA GLY A 708 7.01 7.38 -26.91
C GLY A 708 7.10 6.41 -25.72
N ASN A 709 7.13 5.10 -25.97
CA ASN A 709 7.07 4.08 -24.93
C ASN A 709 8.47 3.79 -24.37
N SER A 710 8.73 4.22 -23.13
CA SER A 710 9.99 4.03 -22.40
C SER A 710 10.43 2.57 -22.29
N ALA A 711 9.49 1.60 -22.31
CA ALA A 711 9.80 0.17 -22.27
C ALA A 711 10.55 -0.32 -23.53
N CYS A 712 10.35 0.30 -24.69
CA CYS A 712 11.14 -0.01 -25.89
C CYS A 712 12.61 0.42 -25.72
N TYR A 713 12.86 1.60 -25.16
CA TYR A 713 14.22 2.14 -24.95
C TYR A 713 15.01 1.32 -23.92
N ALA A 714 14.31 0.68 -22.99
CA ALA A 714 14.89 -0.18 -21.95
C ALA A 714 15.63 -1.42 -22.45
N CYS A 715 15.24 -1.91 -23.62
CA CYS A 715 15.83 -3.10 -24.24
C CYS A 715 16.86 -2.76 -25.32
N HIS A 716 16.85 -1.55 -25.88
CA HIS A 716 17.66 -1.17 -27.06
C HIS A 716 18.81 -0.19 -26.78
N ALA A 717 18.89 0.44 -25.60
CA ALA A 717 19.98 1.35 -25.24
C ALA A 717 20.86 0.79 -24.09
N GLU A 718 22.14 0.49 -24.38
CA GLU A 718 23.12 0.10 -23.35
C GLU A 718 23.32 1.28 -22.38
N GLY A 719 23.02 1.09 -21.08
CA GLY A 719 23.05 2.16 -20.07
C GLY A 719 21.69 2.73 -19.69
N TYR A 720 20.59 2.25 -20.28
CA TYR A 720 19.24 2.64 -19.89
C TYR A 720 18.99 2.45 -18.39
N GLY A 721 18.66 3.55 -17.69
CA GLY A 721 18.41 3.59 -16.25
C GLY A 721 19.60 4.05 -15.39
N LYS A 722 20.79 4.30 -15.96
CA LYS A 722 21.90 5.00 -15.28
C LYS A 722 21.96 6.45 -15.78
N ASN A 723 21.06 7.29 -15.27
CA ASN A 723 20.88 8.66 -15.75
C ASN A 723 21.38 9.72 -14.75
N SER A 724 22.56 9.51 -14.17
CA SER A 724 23.28 10.64 -13.57
C SER A 724 23.73 11.55 -14.71
N ARG A 725 23.45 12.85 -14.58
CA ARG A 725 23.98 13.86 -15.49
C ARG A 725 25.28 14.39 -14.93
N TYR A 726 26.25 14.68 -15.78
CA TYR A 726 27.59 15.09 -15.38
C TYR A 726 27.99 16.39 -16.06
N THR A 727 28.97 17.06 -15.47
CA THR A 727 29.68 18.18 -16.10
C THR A 727 31.19 17.96 -15.92
N LEU A 728 31.97 18.23 -16.98
CA LEU A 728 33.43 18.24 -16.86
C LEU A 728 33.88 19.56 -16.23
N VAL A 729 34.51 19.48 -15.06
CA VAL A 729 34.93 20.65 -14.28
C VAL A 729 36.27 21.18 -14.79
N ASP A 730 37.25 20.31 -15.04
CA ASP A 730 38.57 20.69 -15.57
C ASP A 730 39.37 19.48 -16.10
N ARG A 731 40.49 19.75 -16.80
CA ARG A 731 41.50 18.75 -17.19
C ARG A 731 42.91 19.24 -16.89
N LEU A 732 43.65 18.49 -16.07
CA LEU A 732 45.02 18.83 -15.66
C LEU A 732 45.94 17.63 -15.83
N GLY A 733 46.87 17.72 -16.79
CA GLY A 733 47.74 16.60 -17.14
C GLY A 733 46.92 15.44 -17.70
N ASP A 734 47.10 14.24 -17.15
CA ASP A 734 46.39 13.02 -17.53
C ASP A 734 45.08 12.83 -16.74
N MET A 735 44.78 13.73 -15.80
CA MET A 735 43.56 13.70 -14.99
C MET A 735 42.43 14.53 -15.62
N THR A 736 41.24 13.93 -15.69
CA THR A 736 39.98 14.61 -16.05
C THR A 736 39.06 14.66 -14.84
N TYR A 737 38.66 15.86 -14.43
CA TYR A 737 37.80 16.10 -13.28
C TYR A 737 36.36 16.34 -13.71
N TYR A 738 35.43 15.65 -13.07
CA TYR A 738 34.00 15.72 -13.37
C TYR A 738 33.17 15.67 -12.09
N THR A 739 31.93 16.12 -12.17
CA THR A 739 30.98 15.99 -11.06
C THR A 739 29.56 15.78 -11.57
N THR A 740 28.69 15.31 -10.68
CA THR A 740 27.28 15.06 -10.94
C THR A 740 26.47 16.35 -10.92
N MET A 741 25.52 16.48 -11.81
CA MET A 741 24.54 17.57 -11.87
C MET A 741 23.28 17.13 -11.13
N LEU A 742 22.97 17.82 -10.02
CA LEU A 742 21.89 17.47 -9.10
C LEU A 742 20.55 18.10 -9.51
N VAL A 743 20.59 19.34 -10.02
CA VAL A 743 19.43 20.06 -10.53
C VAL A 743 19.83 20.78 -11.82
N ASP A 744 19.02 20.70 -12.87
CA ASP A 744 19.14 21.57 -14.05
C ASP A 744 17.79 21.82 -14.74
N PHE A 745 17.33 23.06 -14.67
CA PHE A 745 16.08 23.48 -15.29
C PHE A 745 16.21 23.73 -16.80
N ASP A 746 17.43 23.81 -17.34
CA ASP A 746 17.70 24.04 -18.76
C ASP A 746 17.80 22.72 -19.55
N TYR A 747 17.61 21.58 -18.88
CA TYR A 747 17.93 20.26 -19.42
C TYR A 747 17.17 19.86 -20.71
N TYR A 748 15.89 20.24 -20.79
CA TYR A 748 15.01 19.97 -21.94
C TYR A 748 14.70 21.24 -22.77
N GLY A 749 15.25 22.41 -22.42
CA GLY A 749 14.80 23.69 -22.99
C GLY A 749 13.38 24.09 -22.58
N ASP A 750 12.76 23.34 -21.66
CA ASP A 750 11.46 23.65 -21.09
C ASP A 750 11.58 24.82 -20.10
N ASN A 751 10.59 25.71 -20.10
CA ASN A 751 10.51 26.83 -19.14
C ASN A 751 10.10 26.34 -17.72
N ILE A 752 10.85 25.39 -17.15
CA ILE A 752 10.60 24.78 -15.85
C ILE A 752 10.74 25.84 -14.74
N SER A 753 9.84 25.80 -13.78
CA SER A 753 9.86 26.69 -12.61
C SER A 753 9.50 25.96 -11.32
N LYS A 754 10.09 26.37 -10.19
CA LYS A 754 9.76 25.88 -8.85
C LYS A 754 9.16 27.01 -8.03
N THR A 755 8.02 26.75 -7.39
CA THR A 755 7.41 27.66 -6.41
C THR A 755 7.75 27.19 -5.00
N LEU A 756 8.11 28.12 -4.11
CA LEU A 756 8.39 27.90 -2.69
C LEU A 756 7.49 28.79 -1.83
N ALA A 757 6.80 28.19 -0.87
CA ALA A 757 6.11 28.94 0.18
C ALA A 757 7.08 29.40 1.27
N THR A 758 6.70 30.46 2.00
CA THR A 758 7.51 30.94 3.12
C THR A 758 7.62 29.86 4.21
N GLY A 759 8.86 29.50 4.55
CA GLY A 759 9.18 28.43 5.50
C GLY A 759 9.19 27.02 4.89
N GLU A 760 8.85 26.87 3.62
CA GLU A 760 9.02 25.61 2.88
C GLU A 760 10.51 25.39 2.60
N GLU A 761 11.02 24.24 3.03
CA GLU A 761 12.36 23.77 2.71
C GLU A 761 12.30 22.92 1.44
N TRP A 762 13.09 23.29 0.44
CA TRP A 762 13.27 22.50 -0.76
C TRP A 762 14.61 21.78 -0.73
N ASP A 763 14.55 20.45 -0.63
CA ASP A 763 15.70 19.57 -0.79
C ASP A 763 16.17 19.58 -2.25
N LEU A 764 17.42 20.01 -2.46
CA LEU A 764 18.08 20.10 -3.76
C LEU A 764 19.02 18.91 -4.03
N GLY A 765 19.23 18.00 -3.06
CA GLY A 765 20.19 16.90 -3.15
C GLY A 765 21.57 17.21 -2.53
N ASP A 766 22.36 16.17 -2.24
CA ASP A 766 23.68 16.22 -1.56
C ASP A 766 23.71 17.05 -0.26
N GLY A 767 22.59 16.99 0.48
CA GLY A 767 22.40 17.71 1.73
C GLY A 767 22.07 19.19 1.56
N PHE A 768 22.01 19.71 0.33
CA PHE A 768 21.62 21.10 0.07
C PHE A 768 20.12 21.29 0.21
N THR A 769 19.73 22.32 0.95
CA THR A 769 18.34 22.77 1.06
C THR A 769 18.25 24.25 0.80
N LEU A 770 17.20 24.67 0.08
CA LEU A 770 16.87 26.07 -0.16
C LEU A 770 15.55 26.40 0.52
N THR A 771 15.55 27.40 1.39
CA THR A 771 14.35 27.84 2.10
C THR A 771 14.05 29.31 1.83
N ALA A 772 12.82 29.63 1.43
CA ALA A 772 12.29 30.99 1.46
C ALA A 772 11.93 31.36 2.91
N LYS A 773 12.85 31.97 3.66
CA LYS A 773 12.64 32.24 5.09
C LYS A 773 11.58 33.30 5.35
N GLN A 774 11.48 34.30 4.48
CA GLN A 774 10.54 35.40 4.66
C GLN A 774 10.29 36.17 3.36
N ILE A 775 9.06 36.65 3.14
CA ILE A 775 8.71 37.60 2.09
C ILE A 775 8.30 38.94 2.70
N ASP A 776 8.80 40.05 2.14
CA ASP A 776 8.58 41.39 2.65
C ASP A 776 7.14 41.89 2.44
N VAL A 777 6.72 42.88 3.25
CA VAL A 777 5.32 43.35 3.32
C VAL A 777 4.73 43.79 1.98
N ASP A 778 5.59 44.24 1.06
CA ASP A 778 5.19 44.73 -0.25
C ASP A 778 5.14 43.61 -1.31
N GLY A 779 5.69 42.42 -1.03
CA GLY A 779 5.65 41.25 -1.91
C GLY A 779 6.67 41.29 -3.04
N ASP A 780 7.73 42.09 -2.87
CA ASP A 780 8.74 42.37 -3.89
C ASP A 780 10.13 41.82 -3.53
N LEU A 781 10.35 41.48 -2.25
CA LEU A 781 11.61 40.97 -1.72
C LEU A 781 11.42 39.64 -0.98
N ALA A 782 12.33 38.70 -1.22
CA ALA A 782 12.39 37.43 -0.51
C ALA A 782 13.74 37.27 0.18
N ARG A 783 13.71 36.74 1.40
CA ARG A 783 14.88 36.32 2.15
C ARG A 783 15.10 34.83 1.93
N LEU A 784 16.25 34.46 1.39
CA LEU A 784 16.62 33.08 1.16
C LEU A 784 17.68 32.58 2.13
N GLU A 785 17.72 31.27 2.31
CA GLU A 785 18.79 30.56 3.00
C GLU A 785 19.08 29.29 2.20
N LEU A 786 20.29 29.20 1.66
CA LEU A 786 20.87 27.95 1.16
C LEU A 786 21.67 27.33 2.31
N ALA A 787 21.33 26.10 2.67
CA ALA A 787 22.02 25.34 3.70
C ALA A 787 22.51 24.01 3.13
N ARG A 788 23.57 23.46 3.72
CA ARG A 788 24.03 22.09 3.47
C ARG A 788 24.13 21.36 4.80
N ASP A 789 23.55 20.18 4.89
CA ASP A 789 23.52 19.35 6.11
C ASP A 789 23.02 20.11 7.34
N GLY A 790 22.04 21.01 7.13
CA GLY A 790 21.43 21.84 8.16
C GLY A 790 22.27 23.04 8.62
N VAL A 791 23.39 23.35 7.94
CA VAL A 791 24.24 24.53 8.20
C VAL A 791 24.16 25.47 7.01
N ALA A 792 23.86 26.76 7.25
CA ALA A 792 23.85 27.76 6.19
C ALA A 792 25.23 27.84 5.51
N VAL A 793 25.27 27.66 4.19
CA VAL A 793 26.52 27.69 3.40
C VAL A 793 26.93 29.10 3.00
N GLU A 794 26.01 30.05 3.14
CA GLU A 794 26.25 31.47 2.95
C GLU A 794 25.73 32.23 4.18
N ASP A 795 26.61 33.03 4.79
CA ASP A 795 26.27 33.84 5.98
C ASP A 795 25.55 35.16 5.61
N ASP A 796 25.49 35.50 4.32
CA ASP A 796 24.77 36.67 3.85
C ASP A 796 23.29 36.35 3.59
N VAL A 797 22.46 37.19 4.21
CA VAL A 797 21.02 37.15 4.05
C VAL A 797 20.69 37.76 2.70
N ASP A 798 20.71 36.94 1.64
CA ASP A 798 20.36 37.38 0.30
C ASP A 798 18.88 37.78 0.26
N VAL A 799 18.67 39.08 0.40
CA VAL A 799 17.40 39.73 0.14
C VAL A 799 17.35 39.97 -1.35
N VAL A 800 16.64 39.08 -2.04
CA VAL A 800 16.54 39.06 -3.49
C VAL A 800 15.24 39.69 -3.96
N HIS A 801 15.25 40.26 -5.16
CA HIS A 801 14.06 40.79 -5.82
C HIS A 801 13.72 40.01 -7.09
N THR A 802 12.51 40.22 -7.61
CA THR A 802 12.09 39.60 -8.87
C THR A 802 13.01 40.04 -10.03
N GLY A 803 13.55 39.06 -10.75
CA GLY A 803 14.46 39.19 -11.89
C GLY A 803 15.95 39.03 -11.55
N GLU A 804 16.29 38.80 -10.27
CA GLU A 804 17.66 38.65 -9.81
C GLU A 804 18.18 37.21 -9.94
N MET A 805 19.46 37.06 -10.29
CA MET A 805 20.17 35.77 -10.32
C MET A 805 20.98 35.59 -9.03
N ILE A 806 20.82 34.42 -8.41
CA ILE A 806 21.55 34.00 -7.21
C ILE A 806 22.66 33.06 -7.64
N TYR A 807 23.81 33.14 -6.97
CA TYR A 807 24.97 32.28 -7.22
C TYR A 807 25.58 31.85 -5.88
N TYR A 808 26.06 30.61 -5.79
CA TYR A 808 26.94 30.17 -4.71
C TYR A 808 28.20 29.55 -5.30
N GLU A 809 29.34 30.08 -4.84
CA GLU A 809 30.71 29.73 -5.24
C GLU A 809 31.51 29.38 -3.99
N ASP A 810 32.28 28.29 -4.02
CA ASP A 810 33.14 27.88 -2.89
C ASP A 810 34.37 27.10 -3.38
N ASP A 811 35.30 26.84 -2.47
CA ASP A 811 36.54 26.10 -2.72
C ASP A 811 36.34 24.60 -2.44
N PHE A 812 36.45 23.76 -3.47
CA PHE A 812 36.24 22.31 -3.37
C PHE A 812 37.49 21.50 -3.71
N ARG A 813 37.80 20.51 -2.88
CA ARG A 813 38.89 19.57 -3.13
C ARG A 813 38.36 18.33 -3.84
N ALA A 814 39.04 17.92 -4.90
CA ALA A 814 38.72 16.67 -5.60
C ALA A 814 38.86 15.45 -4.68
N ILE A 815 37.95 14.48 -4.84
CA ILE A 815 37.94 13.22 -4.11
C ILE A 815 39.19 12.44 -4.46
N ASP A 816 39.88 11.96 -3.43
CA ASP A 816 41.12 11.17 -3.53
C ASP A 816 42.27 11.82 -4.33
N ASP A 817 42.18 13.12 -4.63
CA ASP A 817 43.18 13.91 -5.36
C ASP A 817 43.59 15.17 -4.53
N PRO A 818 44.87 15.61 -4.58
CA PRO A 818 45.31 16.82 -3.87
C PRO A 818 44.85 18.15 -4.50
N HIS A 819 44.26 18.13 -5.69
CA HIS A 819 43.81 19.33 -6.41
C HIS A 819 42.60 19.99 -5.74
N THR A 820 42.62 21.32 -5.68
CA THR A 820 41.55 22.15 -5.11
C THR A 820 41.11 23.16 -6.15
N PHE A 821 39.82 23.16 -6.44
CA PHE A 821 39.14 24.14 -7.26
C PHE A 821 38.82 25.35 -6.40
N HIS A 822 39.17 26.54 -6.88
CA HIS A 822 38.88 27.79 -6.20
C HIS A 822 37.75 28.53 -6.89
N ASP A 823 36.87 29.16 -6.12
CA ASP A 823 35.71 29.94 -6.60
C ASP A 823 34.81 29.14 -7.58
N LEU A 824 34.58 27.85 -7.33
CA LEU A 824 33.77 27.00 -8.21
C LEU A 824 32.29 27.28 -7.98
N ARG A 825 31.60 27.72 -9.04
CA ARG A 825 30.15 27.96 -9.00
C ARG A 825 29.38 26.67 -9.01
N ILE A 826 28.76 26.34 -7.88
CA ILE A 826 28.02 25.10 -7.72
C ILE A 826 26.51 25.28 -7.78
N PHE A 827 25.97 26.43 -7.40
CA PHE A 827 24.53 26.72 -7.48
C PHE A 827 24.25 28.03 -8.21
N ARG A 828 23.18 28.04 -9.02
CA ARG A 828 22.56 29.27 -9.53
C ARG A 828 21.04 29.13 -9.60
N ALA A 829 20.32 30.24 -9.43
CA ALA A 829 18.87 30.28 -9.63
C ALA A 829 18.39 31.69 -10.01
N ASN A 830 17.42 31.79 -10.91
CA ASN A 830 16.73 33.03 -11.25
C ASN A 830 15.45 33.20 -10.44
N VAL A 831 15.30 34.32 -9.73
CA VAL A 831 14.06 34.65 -9.00
C VAL A 831 13.05 35.26 -9.96
N SER A 832 12.27 34.42 -10.64
CA SER A 832 11.34 34.86 -11.69
C SER A 832 10.08 35.57 -11.18
N GLY A 833 9.73 35.44 -9.90
CA GLY A 833 8.59 36.14 -9.30
C GLY A 833 8.49 35.96 -7.79
N ILE A 834 7.99 36.98 -7.11
CA ILE A 834 7.65 36.97 -5.68
C ILE A 834 6.18 37.40 -5.57
N PHE A 835 5.40 36.71 -4.74
CA PHE A 835 3.97 36.90 -4.64
C PHE A 835 3.51 36.78 -3.18
N ARG A 836 2.64 37.69 -2.75
CA ARG A 836 1.99 37.66 -1.44
C ARG A 836 0.46 37.78 -1.61
N SER A 837 -0.28 36.93 -0.92
CA SER A 837 -1.74 36.89 -0.86
C SER A 837 -2.24 36.87 0.59
N GLU A 838 -3.55 36.75 0.79
CA GLU A 838 -4.16 36.74 2.14
C GLU A 838 -3.77 35.49 2.96
N ASP A 839 -3.53 34.37 2.27
CA ASP A 839 -3.22 33.08 2.89
C ASP A 839 -1.80 32.58 2.57
N ASP A 840 -1.20 33.01 1.46
CA ASP A 840 0.08 32.47 0.96
C ASP A 840 1.11 33.54 0.58
N ASP A 841 2.35 33.27 0.96
CA ASP A 841 3.56 34.01 0.59
C ASP A 841 4.48 33.08 -0.22
N LEU A 842 4.60 33.33 -1.53
CA LEU A 842 5.23 32.44 -2.51
C LEU A 842 6.37 33.11 -3.30
N MET A 843 7.38 32.33 -3.66
CA MET A 843 8.47 32.73 -4.58
C MET A 843 8.62 31.71 -5.70
N VAL A 844 8.86 32.16 -6.94
CA VAL A 844 9.03 31.32 -8.13
C VAL A 844 10.45 31.42 -8.67
N LEU A 845 11.15 30.30 -8.73
CA LEU A 845 12.50 30.14 -9.27
C LEU A 845 12.47 29.54 -10.68
N ARG A 846 13.37 29.99 -11.55
CA ARG A 846 13.63 29.47 -12.92
C ARG A 846 15.14 29.38 -13.15
N ASP A 847 15.58 28.71 -14.22
CA ASP A 847 17.02 28.54 -14.54
C ASP A 847 17.84 28.12 -13.31
N VAL A 848 17.30 27.14 -12.57
CA VAL A 848 17.95 26.59 -11.37
C VAL A 848 18.92 25.52 -11.83
N ARG A 849 20.19 25.66 -11.43
CA ARG A 849 21.23 24.66 -11.67
C ARG A 849 22.04 24.44 -10.40
N LEU A 850 22.22 23.17 -10.01
CA LEU A 850 23.06 22.73 -8.90
C LEU A 850 23.95 21.58 -9.37
N ILE A 851 25.26 21.69 -9.15
CA ILE A 851 26.23 20.60 -9.32
C ILE A 851 26.74 20.13 -7.96
N SER A 852 27.13 18.86 -7.87
CA SER A 852 27.67 18.29 -6.65
C SER A 852 29.06 18.87 -6.35
N PRO A 853 29.38 19.13 -5.07
CA PRO A 853 30.73 19.51 -4.64
C PRO A 853 31.71 18.32 -4.60
N ASP A 854 31.19 17.10 -4.74
CA ASP A 854 31.96 15.87 -4.77
C ASP A 854 32.56 15.69 -6.18
N ILE A 855 33.74 16.29 -6.38
CA ILE A 855 34.43 16.29 -7.68
C ILE A 855 35.30 15.05 -7.79
N SER A 856 34.98 14.19 -8.74
CA SER A 856 35.74 12.97 -9.04
C SER A 856 36.80 13.22 -10.10
N ALA A 857 37.81 12.36 -10.14
CA ALA A 857 38.89 12.42 -11.13
C ALA A 857 39.05 11.04 -11.81
N VAL A 858 39.29 11.03 -13.12
CA VAL A 858 39.63 9.84 -13.91
C VAL A 858 40.98 10.06 -14.56
N ASP A 859 41.86 9.06 -14.44
CA ASP A 859 43.19 9.02 -15.04
C ASP A 859 43.12 8.40 -16.44
N ALA A 860 43.68 9.09 -17.44
CA ALA A 860 43.76 8.61 -18.82
C ALA A 860 44.69 7.39 -18.99
N GLU A 861 45.58 7.12 -18.03
CA GLU A 861 46.51 5.99 -18.08
C GLU A 861 45.97 4.69 -17.43
N ASP A 862 44.87 4.75 -16.67
CA ASP A 862 44.30 3.59 -15.97
C ASP A 862 43.27 2.83 -16.84
N ILE A 863 43.79 2.06 -17.80
CA ILE A 863 43.00 1.32 -18.81
C ILE A 863 42.55 -0.06 -18.31
N GLU A 864 43.05 -0.54 -17.15
CA GLU A 864 42.80 -1.89 -16.64
C GLU A 864 41.60 -2.02 -15.67
N GLY A 865 40.92 -0.91 -15.32
CA GLY A 865 39.64 -0.95 -14.60
C GLY A 865 38.46 -1.27 -15.51
N ASP A 866 37.38 -1.88 -14.97
CA ASP A 866 36.20 -2.37 -15.71
C ASP A 866 35.53 -1.34 -16.67
N ASN A 867 35.87 -0.05 -16.61
CA ASN A 867 35.32 1.00 -17.48
C ASN A 867 36.36 1.83 -18.27
N GLY A 868 37.67 1.70 -18.07
CA GLY A 868 38.69 2.56 -18.69
C GLY A 868 38.43 4.08 -18.53
N PHE A 869 38.88 4.91 -19.49
CA PHE A 869 38.61 6.37 -19.56
C PHE A 869 37.16 6.73 -19.93
N ARG A 870 36.18 5.96 -19.44
CA ARG A 870 34.75 6.13 -19.72
C ARG A 870 33.95 6.29 -18.43
N LEU A 871 32.93 7.14 -18.48
CA LEU A 871 31.98 7.37 -17.39
C LEU A 871 30.57 7.11 -17.91
N ASP A 872 29.86 6.15 -17.32
CA ASP A 872 28.53 5.69 -17.77
C ASP A 872 28.44 5.46 -19.29
N GLY A 873 29.48 4.86 -19.86
CA GLY A 873 29.57 4.57 -21.30
C GLY A 873 30.04 5.74 -22.18
N TYR A 874 30.14 6.96 -21.66
CA TYR A 874 30.66 8.12 -22.38
C TYR A 874 32.19 8.15 -22.36
N ASN A 875 32.82 8.31 -23.53
CA ASN A 875 34.25 8.53 -23.60
C ASN A 875 34.58 9.95 -23.15
N LEU A 876 35.20 10.06 -21.97
CA LEU A 876 35.49 11.36 -21.38
C LEU A 876 36.47 12.19 -22.20
N SER A 877 37.20 11.61 -23.17
CA SER A 877 38.14 12.35 -24.04
C SER A 877 37.45 13.24 -25.08
N TRP A 878 36.19 12.95 -25.41
CA TRP A 878 35.44 13.64 -26.47
C TRP A 878 34.65 14.85 -25.96
N ILE A 879 34.36 14.90 -24.65
CA ILE A 879 33.58 15.95 -24.02
C ILE A 879 34.48 17.12 -23.65
N ARG A 880 34.03 18.38 -23.80
CA ARG A 880 34.85 19.55 -23.45
C ARG A 880 34.69 19.94 -21.98
N VAL A 881 35.70 20.61 -21.42
CA VAL A 881 35.58 21.23 -20.09
C VAL A 881 34.44 22.26 -20.12
N GLY A 882 33.52 22.16 -19.15
CA GLY A 882 32.30 22.95 -19.05
C GLY A 882 31.11 22.42 -19.88
N GLU A 883 31.27 21.30 -20.58
CA GLU A 883 30.18 20.65 -21.31
C GLU A 883 29.44 19.66 -20.40
N ASP A 884 28.11 19.69 -20.48
CA ASP A 884 27.22 18.84 -19.70
C ASP A 884 26.82 17.62 -20.53
N PHE A 885 26.91 16.42 -19.96
CA PHE A 885 26.72 15.15 -20.67
C PHE A 885 26.04 14.11 -19.78
N GLY A 886 25.49 13.05 -20.38
CA GLY A 886 24.71 12.05 -19.67
C GLY A 886 23.27 12.47 -19.34
N GLY A 887 22.50 11.52 -18.80
CA GLY A 887 21.13 11.73 -18.32
C GLY A 887 19.98 11.53 -19.33
N ARG A 888 20.21 11.42 -20.65
CA ARG A 888 19.12 11.43 -21.65
C ARG A 888 18.61 10.02 -21.98
N GLU A 889 17.29 9.83 -21.86
CA GLU A 889 16.56 8.87 -22.70
C GLU A 889 16.55 9.45 -24.13
N PRO A 890 16.92 8.68 -25.17
CA PRO A 890 16.80 9.14 -26.55
C PRO A 890 15.34 9.51 -26.84
N PHE A 891 15.07 10.68 -27.43
CA PHE A 891 13.69 11.06 -27.81
C PHE A 891 13.09 10.08 -28.83
N THR A 892 13.97 9.41 -29.58
CA THR A 892 13.64 8.38 -30.57
C THR A 892 14.79 7.38 -30.66
N LEU A 893 14.54 6.19 -31.22
CA LEU A 893 15.59 5.21 -31.54
C LEU A 893 16.61 5.71 -32.58
N HIS A 894 16.35 6.88 -33.21
CA HIS A 894 17.18 7.50 -34.24
C HIS A 894 17.90 8.78 -33.78
N GLU A 895 17.85 9.15 -32.50
CA GLU A 895 18.87 10.07 -31.98
C GLU A 895 20.16 9.27 -31.82
N ALA A 896 21.19 9.60 -32.60
CA ALA A 896 22.48 8.89 -32.57
C ALA A 896 22.97 8.76 -31.12
N PRO A 897 22.96 7.55 -30.53
CA PRO A 897 23.60 7.36 -29.26
C PRO A 897 25.11 7.57 -29.50
N LEU A 898 25.76 8.41 -28.69
CA LEU A 898 27.19 8.72 -28.73
C LEU A 898 28.11 7.49 -28.47
N HIS A 899 27.61 6.27 -28.66
CA HIS A 899 28.14 5.04 -28.08
C HIS A 899 28.61 3.97 -29.08
N ASN A 900 28.47 4.15 -30.40
CA ASN A 900 28.75 3.05 -31.33
C ASN A 900 30.21 2.95 -31.79
N GLY A 901 31.11 2.68 -30.84
CA GLY A 901 32.52 2.37 -31.09
C GLY A 901 32.90 0.89 -30.98
N ARG A 902 31.95 -0.06 -31.07
CA ARG A 902 32.24 -1.49 -30.80
C ARG A 902 32.50 -2.37 -32.03
N ALA A 903 32.28 -1.87 -33.25
CA ALA A 903 32.54 -2.63 -34.48
C ALA A 903 33.73 -2.13 -35.31
N ALA A 904 34.35 -1.00 -34.93
CA ALA A 904 35.52 -0.49 -35.63
C ALA A 904 36.77 -1.28 -35.21
N ASN A 905 37.39 -1.95 -36.17
CA ASN A 905 38.59 -2.73 -35.98
C ASN A 905 39.79 -1.78 -35.82
N PHE A 906 40.04 -1.26 -34.61
CA PHE A 906 40.98 -0.15 -34.36
C PHE A 906 42.44 -0.43 -34.78
N ALA A 907 42.82 -1.71 -34.84
CA ALA A 907 44.11 -2.15 -35.35
C ALA A 907 44.24 -2.00 -36.88
N ASP A 908 43.13 -1.87 -37.62
CA ASP A 908 43.06 -1.84 -39.08
C ASP A 908 42.89 -0.40 -39.60
N CYS A 909 43.94 0.41 -39.45
CA CYS A 909 43.99 1.80 -39.87
C CYS A 909 43.74 1.99 -41.38
N VAL A 910 44.13 1.03 -42.21
CA VAL A 910 44.00 1.02 -43.67
C VAL A 910 42.54 0.89 -44.07
N HIS A 911 41.77 0.07 -43.36
CA HIS A 911 40.33 -0.05 -43.55
C HIS A 911 39.60 1.29 -43.37
N CYS A 912 40.11 2.18 -42.51
CA CYS A 912 39.49 3.48 -42.26
C CYS A 912 40.11 4.63 -43.09
N HIS A 913 41.41 4.59 -43.37
CA HIS A 913 42.17 5.74 -43.91
C HIS A 913 42.72 5.58 -45.33
N ASP A 914 42.62 4.41 -45.96
CA ASP A 914 43.13 4.21 -47.32
C ASP A 914 42.29 4.93 -48.41
N LEU A 915 42.88 5.27 -49.55
CA LEU A 915 42.16 5.87 -50.67
C LEU A 915 41.21 4.91 -51.38
N ASP A 916 41.57 3.63 -51.48
CA ASP A 916 40.84 2.63 -52.27
C ASP A 916 39.83 1.84 -51.43
N SER A 917 40.02 1.74 -50.11
CA SER A 917 39.15 0.99 -49.19
C SER A 917 38.66 1.77 -47.95
N GLY A 918 39.03 3.04 -47.77
CA GLY A 918 38.79 3.81 -46.55
C GLY A 918 37.44 4.52 -46.43
N MET A 919 36.96 4.71 -45.20
CA MET A 919 35.71 5.38 -44.81
C MET A 919 35.74 6.93 -44.87
N ASP A 920 36.55 7.48 -45.77
CA ASP A 920 36.70 8.91 -46.02
C ASP A 920 37.01 9.78 -44.77
N ILE A 921 37.99 9.35 -43.96
CA ILE A 921 38.54 10.11 -42.83
C ILE A 921 40.04 10.34 -43.14
N LYS A 922 40.47 11.61 -43.30
CA LYS A 922 41.87 12.04 -43.60
C LYS A 922 42.69 11.01 -44.40
N ARG A 923 42.46 10.98 -45.72
CA ARG A 923 42.91 9.89 -46.60
C ARG A 923 44.43 9.82 -46.81
N VAL A 924 44.95 8.60 -46.91
CA VAL A 924 46.31 8.27 -47.36
C VAL A 924 46.27 7.16 -48.41
N ASP A 925 47.14 7.21 -49.41
CA ASP A 925 47.28 6.09 -50.36
C ASP A 925 48.15 4.99 -49.73
N ALA A 926 47.63 4.19 -48.80
CA ALA A 926 48.40 3.16 -48.11
C ALA A 926 48.57 1.91 -48.97
N ILE A 927 47.50 1.41 -49.61
CA ILE A 927 47.48 0.14 -50.33
C ILE A 927 48.20 0.26 -51.67
N THR A 928 47.90 1.30 -52.46
CA THR A 928 48.48 1.47 -53.80
C THR A 928 49.92 2.00 -53.73
N SER A 929 50.22 2.93 -52.82
CA SER A 929 51.59 3.43 -52.65
C SER A 929 52.50 2.54 -51.79
N ARG A 930 51.91 1.60 -51.04
CA ARG A 930 52.58 0.79 -50.00
C ARG A 930 53.38 1.66 -49.01
N LEU A 931 52.93 2.89 -48.76
CA LEU A 931 53.63 3.90 -47.95
C LEU A 931 55.11 4.12 -48.34
N GLY A 932 55.49 3.76 -49.57
CA GLY A 932 56.86 3.86 -50.08
C GLY A 932 57.89 3.04 -49.27
N ALA A 933 58.91 3.72 -48.73
CA ALA A 933 60.01 3.07 -48.00
C ALA A 933 59.58 2.50 -46.62
N HIS A 934 58.38 2.84 -46.16
CA HIS A 934 57.85 2.46 -44.85
C HIS A 934 57.04 1.15 -44.86
N ALA A 935 56.80 0.55 -46.02
CA ALA A 935 56.02 -0.69 -46.18
C ALA A 935 56.43 -1.85 -45.27
N GLY A 936 57.72 -1.90 -44.89
CA GLY A 936 58.29 -2.96 -44.06
C GLY A 936 58.48 -2.60 -42.59
N LEU A 937 58.06 -1.41 -42.16
CA LEU A 937 58.11 -1.05 -40.74
C LEU A 937 57.17 -1.97 -39.97
N ASN A 938 57.67 -2.47 -38.84
CA ASN A 938 56.92 -3.30 -37.91
C ASN A 938 56.30 -4.59 -38.50
N CYS A 939 56.77 -5.07 -39.65
CA CYS A 939 56.14 -6.17 -40.38
C CYS A 939 56.11 -7.50 -39.62
N ASN A 940 56.91 -7.65 -38.55
CA ASN A 940 56.94 -8.83 -37.68
C ASN A 940 56.14 -8.65 -36.38
N ALA A 941 55.44 -7.54 -36.18
CA ALA A 941 54.57 -7.38 -35.01
C ALA A 941 53.46 -8.44 -35.03
N SER A 942 53.21 -9.05 -33.88
CA SER A 942 52.06 -9.93 -33.67
C SER A 942 50.78 -9.11 -33.78
N SER A 943 49.74 -9.75 -34.34
CA SER A 943 48.41 -9.18 -34.47
C SER A 943 47.43 -10.27 -34.10
N GLU A 944 46.51 -10.00 -33.19
CA GLU A 944 45.37 -10.87 -32.88
C GLU A 944 44.16 -10.51 -33.74
N THR A 945 44.06 -9.25 -34.17
CA THR A 945 43.06 -8.77 -35.12
C THR A 945 43.38 -9.18 -36.57
N VAL A 946 42.33 -9.48 -37.35
CA VAL A 946 42.40 -9.68 -38.80
C VAL A 946 42.46 -8.32 -39.49
N LEU A 947 43.60 -8.00 -40.09
CA LEU A 947 43.86 -6.70 -40.74
C LEU A 947 43.53 -6.76 -42.23
N SER A 948 42.97 -5.68 -42.77
CA SER A 948 42.66 -5.50 -44.18
C SER A 948 43.93 -5.49 -45.04
N ASP A 949 45.03 -4.93 -44.53
CA ASP A 949 46.34 -5.05 -45.17
C ASP A 949 47.49 -5.10 -44.13
N PRO A 950 48.52 -5.94 -44.30
CA PRO A 950 49.65 -5.99 -43.36
C PRO A 950 50.40 -4.67 -43.17
N ILE A 951 50.15 -3.66 -44.01
CA ILE A 951 50.72 -2.31 -43.87
C ILE A 951 50.21 -1.54 -42.66
N ASP A 952 49.08 -1.93 -42.07
CA ASP A 952 48.56 -1.40 -40.79
C ASP A 952 49.62 -1.38 -39.69
N LYS A 953 50.47 -2.41 -39.65
CA LYS A 953 51.54 -2.53 -38.67
C LYS A 953 52.58 -1.40 -38.78
N ALA A 954 52.80 -0.89 -39.99
CA ALA A 954 53.68 0.25 -40.21
C ALA A 954 53.08 1.54 -39.64
N CYS A 955 51.75 1.69 -39.66
CA CYS A 955 51.04 2.80 -39.01
C CYS A 955 51.24 2.76 -37.50
N TRP A 956 51.12 1.58 -36.88
CA TRP A 956 51.31 1.41 -35.42
C TRP A 956 52.71 1.81 -34.95
N ALA A 957 53.74 1.58 -35.76
CA ALA A 957 55.12 1.94 -35.42
C ALA A 957 55.42 3.45 -35.50
N CYS A 958 54.58 4.22 -36.20
CA CYS A 958 54.77 5.66 -36.34
C CYS A 958 53.75 6.49 -35.55
N HIS A 959 52.54 5.97 -35.35
CA HIS A 959 51.43 6.68 -34.71
C HIS A 959 51.00 6.07 -33.37
N GLY A 960 51.53 4.90 -33.01
CA GLY A 960 51.37 4.28 -31.70
C GLY A 960 52.72 3.89 -31.09
N ILE A 961 52.69 2.93 -30.18
CA ILE A 961 53.89 2.41 -29.50
C ILE A 961 54.55 1.23 -30.24
N GLY A 962 54.09 0.90 -31.45
CA GLY A 962 54.61 -0.20 -32.27
C GLY A 962 54.02 -1.58 -31.96
N THR A 963 53.01 -1.67 -31.10
CA THR A 963 52.17 -2.86 -30.91
C THR A 963 50.78 -2.60 -31.49
N GLU A 964 49.98 -3.65 -31.62
CA GLU A 964 48.56 -3.54 -32.00
C GLU A 964 47.83 -2.59 -31.04
N PRO A 965 47.08 -1.60 -31.54
CA PRO A 965 46.36 -0.65 -30.71
C PRO A 965 44.94 -1.14 -30.38
N ASP A 966 44.59 -1.12 -29.10
CA ASP A 966 43.25 -1.53 -28.62
C ASP A 966 42.21 -0.40 -28.73
N VAL A 967 42.65 0.82 -29.10
CA VAL A 967 41.87 2.05 -29.31
C VAL A 967 42.51 2.87 -30.44
N HIS A 968 41.75 3.77 -31.09
CA HIS A 968 42.24 4.59 -32.22
C HIS A 968 43.40 5.53 -31.87
#